data_AF-F3NGZ0-F1
#
_entry.id   AF-F3NGZ0-F1
#
_cell.length_a   1.000
_cell.length_b   1.000
_cell.length_c   1.000
_cell.angle_alpha   90.00
_cell.angle_beta   90.00
_cell.angle_gamma   90.00
#
_symmetry.space_group_name_H-M   'P 1'
#
loop_
_entity.id
_entity.type
_entity.pdbx_description
1 polymer ?
#
loop_
_entity_poly.entity_id
_entity_poly.type
_entity_poly.pdbx_seq_one_letter_code
_entity_poly.pdbx_strand_id
1 'polypeptide(L)'
;MATVLAVAAAMTVAGTGAATAKGAQSHRIPTVTSGDARFQVLSPTLIRTEYAADGKFTDDPTFNAIGRAGFTPASYTSRTADGWLTLKTSAVTLRYRVGSGPFDASNLSVALKAGDTPVTTTPWHRLTCTPGALCEAEDLQLNGVSQASDHRDHTGLGFAAGFEATGASASSDIDVKEAGTYQFGLRYANSTGGDGKTETRTLTLTVDGGSPQKISLPTTANWDTWKLVTAKVDLGAGHHTLALTRTASDSGDINLDSVALVRPGDPYPPVSATAIKDCLFGVSCEAEAGRIGGSAGGATDHTGYAGTGFVAELNKGSSVTTHVVGVPAEGDYTVRMRYANGTGGDGQHKTRTATVTAKGTSGTIEFPATDDWDDWRTTSATVRLAEGENDLTLGCPDDASCHVNVDTVSVAAAKDPAPAPHLALGGYRRGLDGVNGSGPAPVTTPGLLNKDGWYLLDDTPSALYDTATQKIRQRPDHKGGAYQDGYLFGYGHDYKRGLTDLATLTGPPALLPQWAYGVWYSEYIDRTAEDYQKKILPAFRSEGVPLDVLVTDTDYKGVNDWSGWEIDKKKFPDPTGFFRDWSDSQGLHNTLNVHPSILGSDPQFAQAQSTAKGKLKKGGCGGSAGAGGDCYVFDFGDPDQLQAYLDLHRTMDEQGNDFWWLDWCCDGSQSSLPGVTPDAWINQQYASMTGKNNGGRGFVLSRAYGSLQAAGYSGQAALPTGPWADKRSTVHFTGDTSSTWGVLKMEVGYTPGESAATGMASITHDIGGHNDTTGLTGSEKYTEGGQTRTTHKLPDDLYARWVQFGTFQPIDRLHSNHSDRLPWQYGTAARKSADAFLNLRENLVPYTYSLAEEANRTGVPIVRPTYLEYPDEAQAYATAGSEYFYGSDVLVAPVTDPGESATTSVWFPPGRWTDYFTGKTYTGGSTQKVTTTLDTMPVFLRAGGILPTRTHDVSSHDRNPLTDVTLTVAAGKSGSYRLYEDDGTGTGRRHSATTAVRYHHSGTHHTVTIDGAKGSFRGQVKKRQWTVSLVGAGDRAPTSVSANGKRLSPKSYHLDRDTGALTVTLPSRSVHAPVTLTFR
;
A
#
# COMPACT_ATOMS: atom_id res chain seq x y z
N MET A 1 -6.89 -40.59 -79.43
CA MET A 1 -8.08 -41.22 -78.82
C MET A 1 -7.67 -41.74 -77.46
N ALA A 2 -8.47 -41.40 -76.44
CA ALA A 2 -8.59 -42.01 -75.11
C ALA A 2 -7.36 -42.73 -74.51
N THR A 3 -6.91 -42.24 -73.34
CA THR A 3 -6.46 -43.16 -72.30
C THR A 3 -6.82 -42.64 -70.92
N VAL A 4 -7.55 -43.50 -70.20
CA VAL A 4 -8.10 -43.38 -68.85
C VAL A 4 -6.98 -43.52 -67.82
N LEU A 5 -7.06 -42.81 -66.68
CA LEU A 5 -6.55 -43.39 -65.43
C LEU A 5 -7.26 -42.85 -64.17
N ALA A 6 -7.36 -43.78 -63.22
CA ALA A 6 -8.22 -43.85 -62.06
C ALA A 6 -7.98 -42.82 -60.94
N VAL A 7 -9.05 -42.65 -60.16
CA VAL A 7 -9.17 -41.93 -58.89
C VAL A 7 -8.45 -42.68 -57.75
N ALA A 8 -7.69 -41.95 -56.94
CA ALA A 8 -7.29 -42.36 -55.59
C ALA A 8 -7.36 -41.15 -54.65
N ALA A 9 -8.06 -41.32 -53.52
CA ALA A 9 -8.21 -40.33 -52.47
C ALA A 9 -7.00 -40.35 -51.53
N ALA A 10 -6.47 -39.18 -51.18
CA ALA A 10 -5.51 -38.99 -50.08
C ALA A 10 -5.92 -37.77 -49.25
N MET A 11 -6.05 -37.99 -47.94
CA MET A 11 -6.41 -36.99 -46.93
C MET A 11 -5.27 -35.98 -46.73
N THR A 12 -5.57 -34.68 -46.80
CA THR A 12 -4.66 -33.60 -46.38
C THR A 12 -5.14 -32.97 -45.09
N VAL A 13 -4.26 -32.99 -44.09
CA VAL A 13 -4.38 -32.38 -42.76
C VAL A 13 -4.59 -30.87 -42.88
N ALA A 14 -5.72 -30.36 -42.37
CA ALA A 14 -5.97 -28.93 -42.24
C ALA A 14 -5.26 -28.41 -40.98
N GLY A 15 -4.21 -27.62 -41.16
CA GLY A 15 -3.60 -26.82 -40.10
C GLY A 15 -4.59 -25.78 -39.59
N THR A 16 -4.80 -25.76 -38.28
CA THR A 16 -5.62 -24.77 -37.58
C THR A 16 -4.84 -23.47 -37.49
N GLY A 17 -5.25 -22.50 -38.31
CA GLY A 17 -4.70 -21.14 -38.30
C GLY A 17 -4.90 -20.47 -36.95
N ALA A 18 -3.85 -19.80 -36.48
CA ALA A 18 -3.89 -18.87 -35.37
C ALA A 18 -5.03 -17.86 -35.60
N ALA A 19 -5.89 -17.70 -34.59
CA ALA A 19 -6.89 -16.65 -34.58
C ALA A 19 -6.16 -15.30 -34.65
N THR A 20 -6.26 -14.66 -35.79
CA THR A 20 -5.79 -13.29 -36.02
C THR A 20 -6.49 -12.36 -35.03
N ALA A 21 -5.68 -11.51 -34.40
CA ALA A 21 -6.14 -10.42 -33.57
C ALA A 21 -7.21 -9.64 -34.32
N LYS A 22 -8.45 -9.65 -33.81
CA LYS A 22 -9.43 -8.61 -34.16
C LYS A 22 -8.75 -7.28 -33.86
N GLY A 23 -8.56 -6.45 -34.88
CA GLY A 23 -8.09 -5.08 -34.72
C GLY A 23 -8.94 -4.40 -33.65
N ALA A 24 -8.31 -4.05 -32.53
CA ALA A 24 -8.92 -3.20 -31.53
C ALA A 24 -9.18 -1.86 -32.20
N GLN A 25 -10.44 -1.51 -32.45
CA GLN A 25 -10.79 -0.09 -32.50
C GLN A 25 -10.32 0.49 -31.17
N SER A 26 -9.32 1.38 -31.20
CA SER A 26 -8.88 2.07 -30.00
C SER A 26 -10.09 2.81 -29.42
N HIS A 27 -10.56 2.37 -28.25
CA HIS A 27 -11.60 3.10 -27.54
C HIS A 27 -11.03 4.48 -27.20
N ARG A 28 -11.54 5.52 -27.85
CA ARG A 28 -11.10 6.89 -27.60
C ARG A 28 -11.60 7.31 -26.22
N ILE A 29 -10.66 7.55 -25.30
CA ILE A 29 -10.96 8.09 -23.98
C ILE A 29 -11.63 9.47 -24.16
N PRO A 30 -12.74 9.77 -23.47
CA PRO A 30 -13.35 11.09 -23.50
C PRO A 30 -12.36 12.16 -23.02
N THR A 31 -12.04 13.12 -23.90
CA THR A 31 -11.01 14.14 -23.65
C THR A 31 -11.58 15.53 -23.89
N VAL A 32 -11.25 16.47 -22.98
CA VAL A 32 -11.47 17.91 -23.14
C VAL A 32 -10.13 18.62 -23.03
N THR A 33 -9.84 19.52 -23.96
CA THR A 33 -8.61 20.33 -23.97
C THR A 33 -8.99 21.81 -23.88
N SER A 34 -8.24 22.57 -23.10
CA SER A 34 -8.40 24.00 -22.89
C SER A 34 -7.02 24.67 -22.87
N GLY A 35 -6.54 25.04 -24.06
CA GLY A 35 -5.15 25.52 -24.22
C GLY A 35 -4.16 24.41 -23.89
N ASP A 36 -3.26 24.70 -22.96
CA ASP A 36 -2.19 23.80 -22.51
C ASP A 36 -2.64 22.81 -21.43
N ALA A 37 -3.91 22.85 -21.03
CA ALA A 37 -4.54 21.90 -20.11
C ALA A 37 -5.40 20.87 -20.84
N ARG A 38 -5.34 19.62 -20.39
CA ARG A 38 -6.10 18.48 -20.88
C ARG A 38 -6.73 17.70 -19.73
N PHE A 39 -7.97 17.27 -19.95
CA PHE A 39 -8.75 16.48 -19.02
C PHE A 39 -9.25 15.23 -19.72
N GLN A 40 -8.96 14.05 -19.18
CA GLN A 40 -9.47 12.77 -19.69
C GLN A 40 -10.39 12.11 -18.67
N VAL A 41 -11.66 11.91 -19.03
CA VAL A 41 -12.65 11.28 -18.13
C VAL A 41 -12.55 9.76 -18.30
N LEU A 42 -11.79 9.12 -17.41
CA LEU A 42 -11.58 7.67 -17.42
C LEU A 42 -12.78 6.93 -16.85
N SER A 43 -13.38 7.49 -15.81
CA SER A 43 -14.51 6.91 -15.09
C SER A 43 -15.40 8.04 -14.54
N PRO A 44 -16.64 7.77 -14.09
CA PRO A 44 -17.41 8.78 -13.38
C PRO A 44 -16.68 9.38 -12.16
N THR A 45 -15.80 8.61 -11.52
CA THR A 45 -15.07 8.94 -10.30
C THR A 45 -13.57 9.16 -10.54
N LEU A 46 -13.09 9.15 -11.79
CA LEU A 46 -11.66 9.31 -12.11
C LEU A 46 -11.46 10.19 -13.35
N ILE A 47 -10.76 11.31 -13.15
CA ILE A 47 -10.40 12.26 -14.21
C ILE A 47 -8.87 12.44 -14.21
N ARG A 48 -8.23 12.18 -15.35
CA ARG A 48 -6.83 12.56 -15.54
C ARG A 48 -6.76 14.06 -15.85
N THR A 49 -5.88 14.77 -15.17
CA THR A 49 -5.54 16.18 -15.42
C THR A 49 -4.10 16.24 -15.91
N GLU A 50 -3.87 16.87 -17.06
CA GLU A 50 -2.52 17.06 -17.59
C GLU A 50 -2.34 18.50 -18.06
N TYR A 51 -1.22 19.12 -17.67
CA TYR A 51 -0.80 20.42 -18.15
C TYR A 51 0.57 20.27 -18.82
N ALA A 52 0.73 20.84 -19.99
CA ALA A 52 2.01 20.88 -20.69
C ALA A 52 2.18 22.24 -21.36
N ALA A 53 3.11 23.07 -20.87
CA ALA A 53 3.31 24.44 -21.35
C ALA A 53 3.63 24.54 -22.86
N ASP A 54 4.09 23.45 -23.49
CA ASP A 54 4.35 23.39 -24.92
C ASP A 54 3.19 22.81 -25.75
N GLY A 55 2.04 22.55 -25.10
CA GLY A 55 0.85 21.94 -25.69
C GLY A 55 1.01 20.48 -26.11
N LYS A 56 2.13 19.82 -25.76
CA LYS A 56 2.40 18.42 -26.14
C LYS A 56 2.10 17.51 -24.97
N PHE A 57 0.99 16.79 -25.05
CA PHE A 57 0.58 15.84 -24.04
C PHE A 57 1.24 14.45 -24.22
N THR A 58 1.36 13.71 -23.12
CA THR A 58 1.91 12.36 -23.08
C THR A 58 0.79 11.33 -22.98
N ASP A 59 0.73 10.40 -23.95
CA ASP A 59 -0.27 9.31 -23.99
C ASP A 59 0.33 7.92 -23.72
N ASP A 60 1.66 7.81 -23.66
CA ASP A 60 2.36 6.57 -23.34
C ASP A 60 2.11 6.15 -21.88
N PRO A 61 1.91 4.85 -21.60
CA PRO A 61 1.75 4.37 -20.24
C PRO A 61 2.97 4.71 -19.37
N THR A 62 2.73 4.87 -18.08
CA THR A 62 3.77 5.15 -17.08
C THR A 62 3.96 3.93 -16.20
N PHE A 63 5.04 3.90 -15.41
CA PHE A 63 5.30 2.78 -14.51
C PHE A 63 4.19 2.59 -13.46
N ASN A 64 3.49 3.67 -13.10
CA ASN A 64 2.28 3.60 -12.29
C ASN A 64 1.05 3.29 -13.14
N ALA A 65 0.74 4.09 -14.15
CA ALA A 65 -0.53 4.06 -14.89
C ALA A 65 -0.43 3.28 -16.21
N ILE A 66 -0.41 1.95 -16.11
CA ILE A 66 -0.31 1.05 -17.28
C ILE A 66 -1.64 0.76 -17.98
N GLY A 67 -2.78 1.01 -17.31
CA GLY A 67 -4.08 0.45 -17.66
C GLY A 67 -5.13 1.46 -18.16
N ARG A 68 -4.73 2.68 -18.57
CA ARG A 68 -5.67 3.71 -19.05
C ARG A 68 -6.65 3.24 -20.14
N ALA A 69 -6.23 2.31 -20.99
CA ALA A 69 -7.06 1.75 -22.06
C ALA A 69 -8.11 0.73 -21.57
N GLY A 70 -8.04 0.29 -20.31
CA GLY A 70 -8.97 -0.68 -19.71
C GLY A 70 -10.31 -0.09 -19.29
N PHE A 71 -10.45 1.24 -19.30
CA PHE A 71 -11.69 1.90 -18.91
C PHE A 71 -12.74 1.88 -20.02
N THR A 72 -14.00 1.71 -19.62
CA THR A 72 -15.15 1.96 -20.51
C THR A 72 -15.42 3.48 -20.55
N PRO A 73 -15.66 4.09 -21.72
CA PRO A 73 -15.93 5.52 -21.82
C PRO A 73 -17.06 5.97 -20.88
N ALA A 74 -16.76 6.94 -20.01
CA ALA A 74 -17.72 7.53 -19.08
C ALA A 74 -18.48 8.70 -19.72
N SER A 75 -19.73 8.88 -19.29
CA SER A 75 -20.54 10.03 -19.68
C SER A 75 -20.14 11.27 -18.89
N TYR A 76 -20.08 12.41 -19.56
CA TYR A 76 -19.78 13.70 -18.95
C TYR A 76 -20.45 14.84 -19.73
N THR A 77 -20.50 16.01 -19.12
CA THR A 77 -20.82 17.27 -19.79
C THR A 77 -19.67 18.25 -19.59
N SER A 78 -19.44 19.11 -20.58
CA SER A 78 -18.46 20.20 -20.48
C SER A 78 -19.09 21.51 -20.91
N ARG A 79 -18.74 22.59 -20.21
CA ARG A 79 -19.15 23.95 -20.56
C ARG A 79 -18.08 24.95 -20.17
N THR A 80 -17.75 25.86 -21.07
CA THR A 80 -16.95 27.04 -20.73
C THR A 80 -17.86 28.26 -20.61
N ALA A 81 -17.83 28.92 -19.46
CA ALA A 81 -18.56 30.16 -19.19
C ALA A 81 -17.81 30.99 -18.15
N ASP A 82 -17.87 32.31 -18.26
CA ASP A 82 -17.29 33.26 -17.29
C ASP A 82 -15.79 33.01 -16.98
N GLY A 83 -15.03 32.57 -17.99
CA GLY A 83 -13.60 32.24 -17.87
C GLY A 83 -13.31 30.87 -17.24
N TRP A 84 -14.32 30.06 -16.94
CA TRP A 84 -14.18 28.74 -16.34
C TRP A 84 -14.63 27.63 -17.28
N LEU A 85 -13.78 26.62 -17.48
CA LEU A 85 -14.20 25.30 -17.96
C LEU A 85 -14.81 24.53 -16.79
N THR A 86 -16.02 24.01 -16.94
CA THR A 86 -16.67 23.10 -15.99
C THR A 86 -16.88 21.74 -16.66
N LEU A 87 -16.35 20.69 -16.05
CA LEU A 87 -16.55 19.29 -16.42
C LEU A 87 -17.41 18.62 -15.35
N LYS A 88 -18.46 17.91 -15.75
CA LYS A 88 -19.35 17.22 -14.81
C LYS A 88 -19.63 15.79 -15.24
N THR A 89 -19.30 14.85 -14.37
CA THR A 89 -19.69 13.43 -14.44
C THR A 89 -20.90 13.18 -13.53
N SER A 90 -21.28 11.92 -13.32
CA SER A 90 -22.30 11.59 -12.32
C SER A 90 -21.82 11.70 -10.86
N ALA A 91 -20.50 11.77 -10.61
CA ALA A 91 -19.93 11.80 -9.25
C ALA A 91 -19.13 13.09 -8.96
N VAL A 92 -18.50 13.68 -9.99
CA VAL A 92 -17.53 14.77 -9.83
C VAL A 92 -17.90 15.96 -10.71
N THR A 93 -17.76 17.16 -10.16
CA THR A 93 -17.72 18.42 -10.91
C THR A 93 -16.34 19.05 -10.77
N LEU A 94 -15.57 19.12 -11.86
CA LEU A 94 -14.28 19.77 -11.93
C LEU A 94 -14.42 21.14 -12.61
N ARG A 95 -13.73 22.16 -12.10
CA ARG A 95 -13.65 23.49 -12.71
C ARG A 95 -12.20 23.92 -12.88
N TYR A 96 -11.87 24.42 -14.06
CA TYR A 96 -10.54 24.97 -14.38
C TYR A 96 -10.67 26.38 -14.96
N ARG A 97 -9.83 27.31 -14.51
CA ARG A 97 -9.79 28.68 -15.03
C ARG A 97 -9.02 28.68 -16.35
N VAL A 98 -9.70 29.04 -17.44
CA VAL A 98 -9.15 28.89 -18.79
C VAL A 98 -7.92 29.78 -18.97
N GLY A 99 -6.79 29.18 -19.37
CA GLY A 99 -5.56 29.89 -19.69
C GLY A 99 -4.81 30.41 -18.47
N SER A 100 -5.06 29.85 -17.28
CA SER A 100 -4.41 30.28 -16.03
C SER A 100 -3.04 29.66 -15.77
N GLY A 101 -2.59 28.70 -16.60
CA GLY A 101 -1.31 28.00 -16.40
C GLY A 101 -1.45 26.64 -15.73
N PRO A 102 -0.36 26.11 -15.14
CA PRO A 102 -0.34 24.86 -14.38
C PRO A 102 -1.41 24.81 -13.30
N PHE A 103 -1.89 23.63 -12.95
CA PHE A 103 -2.93 23.44 -11.94
C PHE A 103 -2.42 23.80 -10.54
N ASP A 104 -3.23 24.59 -9.83
CA ASP A 104 -3.03 25.02 -8.45
C ASP A 104 -4.39 25.22 -7.75
N ALA A 105 -4.35 25.63 -6.49
CA ALA A 105 -5.56 25.85 -5.69
C ALA A 105 -6.39 27.07 -6.10
N SER A 106 -5.80 28.04 -6.80
CA SER A 106 -6.49 29.23 -7.31
C SER A 106 -7.29 28.94 -8.59
N ASN A 107 -6.86 27.93 -9.36
CA ASN A 107 -7.32 27.76 -10.72
C ASN A 107 -7.99 26.42 -11.05
N LEU A 108 -7.84 25.39 -10.19
CA LEU A 108 -8.49 24.10 -10.37
C LEU A 108 -9.21 23.69 -9.09
N SER A 109 -10.52 23.48 -9.18
CA SER A 109 -11.35 23.02 -8.06
C SER A 109 -12.22 21.83 -8.44
N VAL A 110 -12.59 21.04 -7.42
CA VAL A 110 -13.35 19.82 -7.54
C VAL A 110 -14.45 19.81 -6.49
N ALA A 111 -15.65 19.45 -6.91
CA ALA A 111 -16.79 19.24 -6.01
C ALA A 111 -17.37 17.83 -6.20
N LEU A 112 -17.65 17.16 -5.08
CA LEU A 112 -18.23 15.82 -5.00
C LEU A 112 -19.08 15.67 -3.73
N LYS A 113 -19.56 14.44 -3.46
CA LYS A 113 -20.24 14.09 -2.20
C LYS A 113 -19.57 12.90 -1.53
N ALA A 114 -19.32 13.00 -0.23
CA ALA A 114 -18.89 11.91 0.65
C ALA A 114 -20.08 11.52 1.53
N GLY A 115 -20.75 10.41 1.18
CA GLY A 115 -22.09 10.12 1.68
C GLY A 115 -23.06 11.24 1.32
N ASP A 116 -23.70 11.83 2.34
CA ASP A 116 -24.57 13.00 2.18
C ASP A 116 -23.83 14.35 2.30
N THR A 117 -22.53 14.33 2.64
CA THR A 117 -21.74 15.54 2.87
C THR A 117 -21.18 16.11 1.56
N PRO A 118 -21.45 17.39 1.23
CA PRO A 118 -20.81 18.02 0.09
C PRO A 118 -19.33 18.31 0.39
N VAL A 119 -18.46 18.00 -0.58
CA VAL A 119 -17.01 18.23 -0.48
C VAL A 119 -16.58 19.13 -1.63
N THR A 120 -15.81 20.17 -1.32
CA THR A 120 -15.10 21.02 -2.29
C THR A 120 -13.62 20.99 -1.95
N THR A 121 -12.77 20.80 -2.94
CA THR A 121 -11.32 20.65 -2.78
C THR A 121 -10.55 21.22 -3.97
N THR A 122 -9.24 21.38 -3.79
CA THR A 122 -8.26 21.87 -4.77
C THR A 122 -7.11 20.89 -4.88
N PRO A 123 -7.19 19.84 -5.72
CA PRO A 123 -6.31 18.68 -5.61
C PRO A 123 -4.82 18.97 -5.80
N TRP A 124 -4.48 20.02 -6.56
CA TRP A 124 -3.10 20.41 -6.83
C TRP A 124 -2.70 21.53 -5.86
N HIS A 125 -1.76 21.23 -4.95
CA HIS A 125 -1.32 22.12 -3.88
C HIS A 125 0.16 22.53 -4.06
N ARG A 126 0.51 23.06 -5.23
CA ARG A 126 1.88 23.53 -5.50
C ARG A 126 2.15 24.89 -4.84
N LEU A 127 3.33 25.03 -4.24
CA LEU A 127 3.83 26.32 -3.79
C LEU A 127 4.25 27.15 -4.99
N THR A 128 3.68 28.34 -5.14
CA THR A 128 4.14 29.35 -6.10
C THR A 128 4.77 30.52 -5.36
N CYS A 129 6.03 30.78 -5.66
CA CYS A 129 6.85 31.81 -5.05
C CYS A 129 6.67 33.16 -5.76
N THR A 130 6.94 34.25 -5.07
CA THR A 130 7.02 35.59 -5.68
C THR A 130 8.35 36.27 -5.34
N PRO A 131 8.86 37.19 -6.19
CA PRO A 131 10.08 37.92 -5.88
C PRO A 131 10.04 38.57 -4.48
N GLY A 132 11.05 38.28 -3.66
CA GLY A 132 11.15 38.75 -2.27
C GLY A 132 10.56 37.81 -1.22
N ALA A 133 9.98 36.68 -1.61
CA ALA A 133 9.57 35.62 -0.69
C ALA A 133 10.67 34.58 -0.49
N LEU A 134 10.75 34.00 0.71
CA LEU A 134 11.56 32.82 0.99
C LEU A 134 10.75 31.57 0.65
N CYS A 135 11.32 30.61 -0.07
CA CYS A 135 10.65 29.35 -0.37
C CYS A 135 11.44 28.20 0.22
N GLU A 136 10.82 27.50 1.16
CA GLU A 136 11.42 26.36 1.85
C GLU A 136 11.63 25.23 0.84
N ALA A 137 12.81 24.60 0.89
CA ALA A 137 13.20 23.61 -0.10
C ALA A 137 12.33 22.35 -0.03
N GLU A 138 11.86 22.00 1.16
CA GLU A 138 10.96 20.88 1.42
C GLU A 138 9.58 21.04 0.77
N ASP A 139 9.13 22.26 0.49
CA ASP A 139 7.86 22.55 -0.18
C ASP A 139 7.98 22.67 -1.71
N LEU A 140 9.20 22.55 -2.25
CA LEU A 140 9.45 22.60 -3.69
C LEU A 140 9.08 21.29 -4.38
N GLN A 141 9.07 21.30 -5.72
CA GLN A 141 8.98 20.06 -6.48
C GLN A 141 10.31 19.31 -6.40
N LEU A 142 10.32 18.24 -5.59
CA LEU A 142 11.47 17.37 -5.38
C LEU A 142 11.43 16.16 -6.31
N ASN A 143 12.57 15.80 -6.90
CA ASN A 143 12.74 14.60 -7.70
C ASN A 143 14.07 13.93 -7.34
N GLY A 144 14.02 12.69 -6.84
CA GLY A 144 15.22 11.94 -6.45
C GLY A 144 16.01 12.56 -5.30
N VAL A 145 15.37 13.44 -4.51
CA VAL A 145 15.88 14.05 -3.27
C VAL A 145 14.82 13.86 -2.18
N SER A 146 15.25 13.75 -0.92
CA SER A 146 14.38 13.50 0.23
C SER A 146 14.26 14.74 1.11
N GLN A 147 13.17 14.86 1.86
CA GLN A 147 13.07 15.84 2.94
C GLN A 147 13.76 15.31 4.20
N ALA A 148 14.46 16.18 4.93
CA ALA A 148 15.15 15.85 6.16
C ALA A 148 15.09 17.04 7.16
N SER A 149 15.32 16.77 8.43
CA SER A 149 15.28 17.76 9.52
C SER A 149 16.25 17.43 10.66
N ASP A 150 17.23 16.56 10.40
CA ASP A 150 18.18 16.03 11.37
C ASP A 150 19.41 16.93 11.62
N HIS A 151 19.41 18.13 11.04
CA HIS A 151 20.41 19.17 11.27
C HIS A 151 19.76 20.42 11.84
N ARG A 152 20.50 21.22 12.60
CA ARG A 152 19.94 22.43 13.24
C ARG A 152 20.03 23.65 12.33
N ASP A 153 19.37 24.72 12.76
CA ASP A 153 19.42 26.05 12.17
C ASP A 153 18.93 26.12 10.70
N HIS A 154 18.18 25.12 10.22
CA HIS A 154 17.37 25.24 9.00
C HIS A 154 16.17 26.18 9.24
N THR A 155 15.61 26.73 8.18
CA THR A 155 14.31 27.41 8.16
C THR A 155 13.19 26.38 7.96
N GLY A 156 11.93 26.81 7.99
CA GLY A 156 10.80 25.89 7.80
C GLY A 156 10.75 24.70 8.76
N LEU A 157 10.29 23.57 8.21
CA LEU A 157 10.12 22.30 8.91
C LEU A 157 11.28 21.33 8.63
N GLY A 158 12.11 21.62 7.63
CA GLY A 158 13.24 20.80 7.24
C GLY A 158 14.08 21.41 6.13
N PHE A 159 14.59 20.56 5.26
CA PHE A 159 15.38 20.91 4.09
C PHE A 159 15.35 19.74 3.07
N ALA A 160 15.74 20.02 1.82
CA ALA A 160 15.94 19.00 0.79
C ALA A 160 17.37 18.43 0.85
N ALA A 161 17.49 17.12 0.99
CA ALA A 161 18.74 16.36 1.09
C ALA A 161 18.83 15.31 -0.03
N GLY A 162 20.03 14.76 -0.25
CA GLY A 162 20.20 13.60 -1.13
C GLY A 162 20.35 13.94 -2.61
N PHE A 163 20.98 15.07 -2.95
CA PHE A 163 21.43 15.38 -4.32
C PHE A 163 22.60 14.46 -4.75
N GLU A 164 22.39 13.14 -4.75
CA GLU A 164 23.43 12.12 -5.01
C GLU A 164 23.26 11.42 -6.36
N ALA A 165 22.02 11.32 -6.85
CA ALA A 165 21.70 10.70 -8.13
C ALA A 165 21.79 11.72 -9.29
N THR A 166 22.18 11.28 -10.47
CA THR A 166 22.07 12.13 -11.68
C THR A 166 20.60 12.35 -11.98
N GLY A 167 20.18 13.61 -12.15
CA GLY A 167 18.78 14.00 -12.33
C GLY A 167 18.07 14.37 -11.03
N ALA A 168 18.69 14.14 -9.87
CA ALA A 168 18.19 14.62 -8.59
C ALA A 168 18.01 16.15 -8.64
N SER A 169 16.83 16.64 -8.30
CA SER A 169 16.49 18.05 -8.48
C SER A 169 15.46 18.57 -7.47
N ALA A 170 15.54 19.88 -7.22
CA ALA A 170 14.52 20.67 -6.55
C ALA A 170 14.13 21.85 -7.46
N SER A 171 12.84 22.03 -7.71
CA SER A 171 12.33 23.05 -8.63
C SER A 171 11.31 23.96 -7.95
N SER A 172 11.49 25.26 -8.08
CA SER A 172 10.59 26.29 -7.58
C SER A 172 9.81 26.93 -8.72
N ASP A 173 8.49 26.95 -8.58
CA ASP A 173 7.59 27.70 -9.44
C ASP A 173 7.52 29.16 -8.93
N ILE A 174 7.81 30.14 -9.78
CA ILE A 174 7.93 31.56 -9.42
C ILE A 174 7.13 32.44 -10.39
N ASP A 175 6.25 33.27 -9.83
CA ASP A 175 5.51 34.28 -10.58
C ASP A 175 6.18 35.65 -10.51
N VAL A 176 6.65 36.13 -11.66
CA VAL A 176 7.34 37.41 -11.82
C VAL A 176 6.39 38.45 -12.43
N LYS A 177 6.13 39.55 -11.71
CA LYS A 177 5.24 40.62 -12.19
C LYS A 177 5.89 41.53 -13.24
N GLU A 178 7.20 41.76 -13.13
CA GLU A 178 7.96 42.69 -13.96
C GLU A 178 9.18 41.99 -14.53
N ALA A 179 9.35 42.01 -15.85
CA ALA A 179 10.55 41.44 -16.46
C ALA A 179 11.82 42.17 -15.96
N GLY A 180 12.90 41.44 -15.74
CA GLY A 180 14.14 42.02 -15.24
C GLY A 180 15.24 41.02 -14.91
N THR A 181 16.37 41.57 -14.47
CA THR A 181 17.46 40.80 -13.87
C THR A 181 17.19 40.60 -12.38
N TYR A 182 17.32 39.36 -11.92
CA TYR A 182 17.16 38.95 -10.54
C TYR A 182 18.39 38.18 -10.04
N GLN A 183 18.43 37.95 -8.73
CA GLN A 183 19.35 37.04 -8.07
C GLN A 183 18.54 35.89 -7.47
N PHE A 184 18.83 34.68 -7.91
CA PHE A 184 18.32 33.45 -7.29
C PHE A 184 19.27 33.04 -6.18
N GLY A 185 18.86 33.23 -4.94
CA GLY A 185 19.61 32.88 -3.74
C GLY A 185 19.31 31.46 -3.28
N LEU A 186 20.35 30.74 -2.88
CA LEU A 186 20.29 29.39 -2.34
C LEU A 186 20.91 29.37 -0.95
N ARG A 187 20.12 29.04 0.08
CA ARG A 187 20.62 28.74 1.41
C ARG A 187 20.91 27.25 1.49
N TYR A 188 22.16 26.88 1.74
CA TYR A 188 22.64 25.50 1.59
C TYR A 188 23.69 25.12 2.65
N ALA A 189 23.83 23.82 2.91
CA ALA A 189 24.94 23.23 3.64
C ALA A 189 25.73 22.26 2.73
N ASN A 190 27.05 22.26 2.87
CA ASN A 190 27.96 21.41 2.11
C ASN A 190 29.12 20.99 3.00
N SER A 191 29.00 19.86 3.68
CA SER A 191 30.06 19.29 4.52
C SER A 191 30.66 18.04 3.87
N THR A 192 31.10 17.06 4.65
CA THR A 192 31.58 15.78 4.12
C THR A 192 30.40 14.99 3.54
N GLY A 193 30.37 14.86 2.21
CA GLY A 193 29.30 14.18 1.48
C GLY A 193 29.27 12.67 1.71
N GLY A 194 28.23 12.01 1.20
CA GLY A 194 28.10 10.54 1.23
C GLY A 194 29.26 9.81 0.54
N ASP A 195 29.93 10.48 -0.40
CA ASP A 195 31.17 9.99 -1.04
C ASP A 195 32.45 10.13 -0.18
N GLY A 196 32.34 10.65 1.05
CA GLY A 196 33.44 10.84 1.99
C GLY A 196 34.33 12.06 1.72
N LYS A 197 33.97 12.96 0.80
CA LYS A 197 34.78 14.14 0.46
C LYS A 197 34.23 15.42 1.06
N THR A 198 35.14 16.32 1.43
CA THR A 198 34.84 17.69 1.89
C THR A 198 35.41 18.69 0.88
N GLU A 199 34.63 19.04 -0.14
CA GLU A 199 35.09 19.90 -1.25
C GLU A 199 33.99 20.85 -1.73
N THR A 200 34.36 21.82 -2.58
CA THR A 200 33.34 22.66 -3.23
C THR A 200 32.49 21.80 -4.14
N ARG A 201 31.17 21.79 -3.90
CA ARG A 201 30.22 21.02 -4.70
C ARG A 201 29.61 21.87 -5.80
N THR A 202 28.97 21.22 -6.77
CA THR A 202 28.24 21.92 -7.83
C THR A 202 26.87 21.32 -8.06
N LEU A 203 25.95 22.19 -8.48
CA LEU A 203 24.66 21.86 -9.08
C LEU A 203 24.46 22.73 -10.33
N THR A 204 23.56 22.32 -11.21
CA THR A 204 23.18 23.10 -12.39
C THR A 204 21.82 23.76 -12.17
N LEU A 205 21.77 25.08 -12.30
CA LEU A 205 20.54 25.87 -12.34
C LEU A 205 20.06 25.99 -13.79
N THR A 206 18.75 25.82 -14.01
CA THR A 206 18.07 26.14 -15.26
C THR A 206 16.83 27.00 -14.98
N VAL A 207 16.50 27.87 -15.94
CA VAL A 207 15.27 28.66 -15.96
C VAL A 207 14.44 28.16 -17.13
N ASP A 208 13.24 27.65 -16.87
CA ASP A 208 12.33 27.07 -17.88
C ASP A 208 13.07 26.05 -18.77
N GLY A 209 13.95 25.25 -18.16
CA GLY A 209 14.90 24.31 -18.80
C GLY A 209 15.73 24.89 -19.95
N GLY A 210 15.97 26.20 -19.91
CA GLY A 210 16.87 26.92 -20.81
C GLY A 210 18.35 26.61 -20.57
N SER A 211 19.21 27.58 -20.87
CA SER A 211 20.67 27.35 -20.81
C SER A 211 21.15 27.05 -19.38
N PRO A 212 21.90 25.95 -19.17
CA PRO A 212 22.35 25.55 -17.84
C PRO A 212 23.42 26.50 -17.31
N GLN A 213 23.27 26.90 -16.04
CA GLN A 213 24.25 27.66 -15.29
C GLN A 213 24.79 26.81 -14.13
N LYS A 214 26.09 26.50 -14.15
CA LYS A 214 26.74 25.78 -13.05
C LYS A 214 26.90 26.69 -11.83
N ILE A 215 26.41 26.22 -10.68
CA ILE A 215 26.50 26.88 -9.38
C ILE A 215 27.58 26.19 -8.56
N SER A 216 28.53 26.96 -8.03
CA SER A 216 29.54 26.46 -7.09
C SER A 216 29.09 26.70 -5.66
N LEU A 217 29.16 25.65 -4.84
CA LEU A 217 28.71 25.60 -3.47
C LEU A 217 29.93 25.31 -2.57
N PRO A 218 30.66 26.33 -2.11
CA PRO A 218 31.79 26.16 -1.20
C PRO A 218 31.44 25.40 0.08
N THR A 219 32.42 24.73 0.69
CA THR A 219 32.23 23.96 1.92
C THR A 219 31.73 24.83 3.09
N THR A 220 30.87 24.25 3.92
CA THR A 220 30.44 24.78 5.23
C THR A 220 31.25 24.12 6.34
N ALA A 221 31.16 24.63 7.56
CA ALA A 221 31.93 24.10 8.69
C ALA A 221 31.47 22.69 9.09
N ASN A 222 30.16 22.47 9.04
CA ASN A 222 29.46 21.20 9.29
C ASN A 222 28.07 21.25 8.62
N TRP A 223 27.28 20.20 8.80
CA TRP A 223 25.91 20.11 8.28
C TRP A 223 24.89 21.04 8.98
N ASP A 224 25.18 21.51 10.20
CA ASP A 224 24.37 22.52 10.92
C ASP A 224 24.68 23.97 10.49
N THR A 225 25.66 24.17 9.61
CA THR A 225 26.11 25.51 9.18
C THR A 225 25.63 25.79 7.77
N TRP A 226 24.79 26.81 7.62
CA TRP A 226 24.17 27.20 6.36
C TRP A 226 24.85 28.44 5.75
N LYS A 227 25.09 28.42 4.44
CA LYS A 227 25.64 29.54 3.65
C LYS A 227 24.67 29.96 2.55
N LEU A 228 24.83 31.20 2.09
CA LEU A 228 24.10 31.74 0.95
C LEU A 228 25.02 31.82 -0.27
N VAL A 229 24.56 31.32 -1.41
CA VAL A 229 25.11 31.64 -2.73
C VAL A 229 24.02 32.24 -3.60
N THR A 230 24.38 33.12 -4.54
CA THR A 230 23.42 33.73 -5.47
C THR A 230 23.84 33.51 -6.91
N ALA A 231 22.83 33.32 -7.75
CA ALA A 231 22.95 33.14 -9.19
C ALA A 231 22.17 34.25 -9.90
N LYS A 232 22.80 34.98 -10.82
CA LYS A 232 22.07 35.93 -11.66
C LYS A 232 21.14 35.16 -12.61
N VAL A 233 19.89 35.60 -12.74
CA VAL A 233 18.92 35.09 -13.72
C VAL A 233 18.19 36.27 -14.38
N ASP A 234 17.88 36.16 -15.66
CA ASP A 234 17.10 37.15 -16.40
C ASP A 234 15.73 36.53 -16.71
N LEU A 235 14.66 37.15 -16.19
CA LEU A 235 13.30 36.61 -16.24
C LEU A 235 12.35 37.57 -16.96
N GLY A 236 11.38 37.01 -17.66
CA GLY A 236 10.25 37.74 -18.21
C GLY A 236 9.23 38.09 -17.12
N ALA A 237 8.13 38.74 -17.52
CA ALA A 237 6.94 38.76 -16.67
C ALA A 237 6.12 37.50 -16.97
N GLY A 238 5.61 36.86 -15.91
CA GLY A 238 4.86 35.62 -15.98
C GLY A 238 5.41 34.54 -15.04
N HIS A 239 4.93 33.33 -15.26
CA HIS A 239 5.33 32.14 -14.52
C HIS A 239 6.65 31.58 -15.04
N HIS A 240 7.52 31.17 -14.14
CA HIS A 240 8.82 30.58 -14.44
C HIS A 240 9.09 29.40 -13.50
N THR A 241 9.69 28.33 -14.02
CA THR A 241 10.20 27.22 -13.21
C THR A 241 11.71 27.30 -13.14
N LEU A 242 12.26 27.47 -11.94
CA LEU A 242 13.70 27.46 -11.67
C LEU A 242 14.09 26.13 -11.04
N ALA A 243 14.91 25.34 -11.74
CA ALA A 243 15.29 24.00 -11.32
C ALA A 243 16.80 23.91 -10.99
N LEU A 244 17.11 23.39 -9.80
CA LEU A 244 18.45 23.01 -9.39
C LEU A 244 18.59 21.50 -9.55
N THR A 245 19.48 21.07 -10.43
CA THR A 245 19.64 19.66 -10.80
C THR A 245 21.08 19.22 -10.67
N ARG A 246 21.30 18.02 -10.12
CA ARG A 246 22.58 17.34 -10.24
C ARG A 246 22.68 16.68 -11.61
N THR A 247 23.42 17.28 -12.53
CA THR A 247 23.75 16.64 -13.81
C THR A 247 24.90 15.65 -13.66
N ALA A 248 25.19 14.86 -14.70
CA ALA A 248 26.36 13.99 -14.72
C ALA A 248 27.70 14.76 -14.63
N SER A 249 27.69 16.08 -14.83
CA SER A 249 28.87 16.95 -14.70
C SER A 249 28.99 17.64 -13.34
N ASP A 250 28.05 17.38 -12.44
CA ASP A 250 27.96 17.98 -11.12
C ASP A 250 28.40 17.02 -10.03
N SER A 251 28.98 17.56 -8.96
CA SER A 251 29.42 16.74 -7.83
C SER A 251 28.28 16.41 -6.85
N GLY A 252 27.27 17.28 -6.67
CA GLY A 252 26.13 16.98 -5.78
C GLY A 252 26.48 16.94 -4.30
N ASP A 253 25.80 16.06 -3.54
CA ASP A 253 26.00 15.78 -2.12
C ASP A 253 25.90 17.03 -1.22
N ILE A 254 24.80 17.77 -1.34
CA ILE A 254 24.50 18.96 -0.53
C ILE A 254 23.12 18.85 0.12
N ASN A 255 22.88 19.71 1.12
CA ASN A 255 21.55 19.97 1.66
C ASN A 255 21.13 21.39 1.24
N LEU A 256 19.93 21.51 0.69
CA LEU A 256 19.31 22.77 0.27
C LEU A 256 18.19 23.08 1.26
N ASP A 257 18.29 24.22 1.93
CA ASP A 257 17.33 24.62 2.96
C ASP A 257 16.23 25.52 2.40
N SER A 258 16.61 26.58 1.69
CA SER A 258 15.63 27.49 1.10
C SER A 258 16.17 28.17 -0.15
N VAL A 259 15.25 28.62 -1.00
CA VAL A 259 15.53 29.42 -2.19
C VAL A 259 14.74 30.70 -2.19
N ALA A 260 15.27 31.75 -2.81
CA ALA A 260 14.53 33.00 -2.98
C ALA A 260 14.95 33.71 -4.26
N LEU A 261 13.99 34.29 -4.96
CA LEU A 261 14.26 35.20 -6.06
C LEU A 261 14.20 36.64 -5.53
N VAL A 262 15.30 37.38 -5.59
CA VAL A 262 15.39 38.77 -5.10
C VAL A 262 15.92 39.71 -6.16
N ARG A 263 15.66 41.01 -6.05
CA ARG A 263 16.28 41.98 -6.96
C ARG A 263 17.76 42.17 -6.60
N PRO A 264 18.63 42.50 -7.57
CA PRO A 264 20.04 42.77 -7.28
C PRO A 264 20.20 43.84 -6.20
N GLY A 265 20.87 43.49 -5.10
CA GLY A 265 21.12 44.38 -3.95
C GLY A 265 20.12 44.23 -2.80
N ASP A 266 18.98 43.57 -3.02
CA ASP A 266 18.04 43.25 -1.94
C ASP A 266 18.62 42.13 -1.05
N PRO A 267 18.34 42.16 0.27
CA PRO A 267 18.76 41.08 1.16
C PRO A 267 17.99 39.79 0.87
N TYR A 268 18.58 38.66 1.25
CA TYR A 268 17.85 37.40 1.27
C TYR A 268 16.66 37.49 2.26
N PRO A 269 15.45 37.04 1.88
CA PRO A 269 14.27 37.30 2.70
C PRO A 269 14.32 36.58 4.05
N PRO A 270 13.71 37.15 5.11
CA PRO A 270 13.58 36.47 6.40
C PRO A 270 12.46 35.41 6.37
N VAL A 271 12.45 34.51 7.36
CA VAL A 271 11.38 33.50 7.57
C VAL A 271 9.97 34.09 7.73
N SER A 272 9.86 35.35 8.16
CA SER A 272 8.57 36.05 8.22
C SER A 272 7.99 36.36 6.83
N ALA A 273 8.80 36.24 5.77
CA ALA A 273 8.42 36.39 4.37
C ALA A 273 8.35 35.05 3.61
N THR A 274 8.31 33.92 4.33
CA THR A 274 8.17 32.59 3.72
C THR A 274 6.88 32.51 2.89
N ALA A 275 6.98 32.05 1.64
CA ALA A 275 5.86 31.75 0.78
C ALA A 275 5.12 30.53 1.32
N ILE A 276 3.79 30.53 1.19
CA ILE A 276 2.93 29.46 1.71
C ILE A 276 1.90 29.08 0.67
N LYS A 277 1.34 27.87 0.79
CA LYS A 277 0.36 27.36 -0.17
C LYS A 277 -0.97 28.12 -0.02
N ASP A 278 -1.62 28.35 -1.16
CA ASP A 278 -2.95 28.97 -1.22
C ASP A 278 -4.00 28.05 -0.61
N CYS A 279 -4.88 28.62 0.20
CA CYS A 279 -6.06 27.98 0.74
C CYS A 279 -7.32 28.58 0.11
N LEU A 280 -8.00 27.80 -0.73
CA LEU A 280 -9.22 28.28 -1.39
C LEU A 280 -10.37 28.45 -0.38
N PHE A 281 -11.10 29.57 -0.48
CA PHE A 281 -12.32 29.79 0.28
C PHE A 281 -13.31 28.62 0.13
N GLY A 282 -13.82 28.11 1.26
CA GLY A 282 -14.73 26.96 1.31
C GLY A 282 -14.04 25.59 1.35
N VAL A 283 -12.71 25.53 1.44
CA VAL A 283 -11.90 24.31 1.56
C VAL A 283 -11.27 24.21 2.96
N SER A 284 -10.97 23.00 3.40
CA SER A 284 -10.16 22.73 4.60
C SER A 284 -8.71 22.58 4.20
N CYS A 285 -7.83 23.39 4.78
CA CYS A 285 -6.40 23.41 4.45
C CYS A 285 -5.58 23.03 5.68
N GLU A 286 -4.51 22.27 5.46
CA GLU A 286 -3.50 21.90 6.46
C GLU A 286 -2.91 23.17 7.11
N ALA A 287 -2.81 23.18 8.44
CA ALA A 287 -2.29 24.30 9.19
C ALA A 287 -0.76 24.43 9.02
N GLU A 288 -0.09 23.30 8.91
CA GLU A 288 1.35 23.13 8.68
C GLU A 288 1.79 23.55 7.27
N ALA A 289 0.85 23.65 6.32
CA ALA A 289 1.09 24.28 5.01
C ALA A 289 1.13 25.82 5.07
N GLY A 290 0.82 26.39 6.25
CA GLY A 290 0.84 27.82 6.53
C GLY A 290 2.19 28.32 7.05
N ARG A 291 2.29 29.63 7.30
CA ARG A 291 3.52 30.25 7.79
C ARG A 291 3.54 30.13 9.30
N ILE A 292 4.46 29.33 9.80
CA ILE A 292 4.66 29.12 11.23
C ILE A 292 5.66 30.16 11.76
N GLY A 293 5.35 30.74 12.91
CA GLY A 293 6.20 31.71 13.59
C GLY A 293 6.34 31.40 15.07
N GLY A 294 7.40 31.94 15.69
CA GLY A 294 7.71 31.72 17.11
C GLY A 294 8.30 30.33 17.35
N SER A 295 7.81 29.62 18.37
CA SER A 295 8.29 28.29 18.75
C SER A 295 7.37 27.16 18.30
N ALA A 296 6.31 27.45 17.55
CA ALA A 296 5.46 26.43 16.97
C ALA A 296 6.23 25.65 15.89
N GLY A 297 5.87 24.38 15.70
CA GLY A 297 6.48 23.49 14.71
C GLY A 297 5.51 22.43 14.22
N GLY A 298 5.84 21.79 13.10
CA GLY A 298 5.08 20.66 12.57
C GLY A 298 5.33 19.39 13.39
N ALA A 299 4.31 18.55 13.53
CA ALA A 299 4.40 17.26 14.21
C ALA A 299 3.45 16.22 13.61
N THR A 300 3.70 14.95 13.96
CA THR A 300 2.98 13.76 13.46
C THR A 300 2.80 12.69 14.54
N ASP A 301 3.11 13.01 15.80
CA ASP A 301 3.16 12.08 16.93
C ASP A 301 1.80 11.77 17.56
N HIS A 302 0.73 12.37 17.04
CA HIS A 302 -0.67 12.07 17.34
C HIS A 302 -1.39 11.54 16.11
N THR A 303 -2.38 10.69 16.31
CA THR A 303 -3.14 10.06 15.23
C THR A 303 -4.35 10.90 14.82
N GLY A 304 -4.84 10.69 13.60
CA GLY A 304 -6.11 11.28 13.16
C GLY A 304 -6.03 12.75 12.74
N TYR A 305 -4.85 13.30 12.47
CA TYR A 305 -4.69 14.56 11.75
C TYR A 305 -5.02 14.40 10.25
N ALA A 306 -5.22 15.51 9.56
CA ALA A 306 -5.46 15.59 8.12
C ALA A 306 -4.16 15.82 7.38
N GLY A 307 -4.06 15.31 6.16
CA GLY A 307 -2.90 15.60 5.33
C GLY A 307 -1.59 15.01 5.86
N THR A 308 -0.56 15.85 6.00
CA THR A 308 0.82 15.41 6.27
C THR A 308 1.25 15.54 7.72
N GLY A 309 0.58 16.37 8.52
CA GLY A 309 0.85 16.54 9.94
C GLY A 309 -0.13 17.49 10.62
N PHE A 310 0.37 18.22 11.60
CA PHE A 310 -0.32 19.33 12.26
C PHE A 310 0.71 20.29 12.87
N VAL A 311 0.27 21.49 13.28
CA VAL A 311 1.11 22.42 14.04
C VAL A 311 0.95 22.17 15.53
N ALA A 312 2.03 21.80 16.19
CA ALA A 312 2.06 21.43 17.60
C ALA A 312 2.37 22.61 18.53
N GLU A 313 1.85 22.53 19.76
CA GLU A 313 2.30 23.29 20.93
C GLU A 313 2.48 24.79 20.66
N LEU A 314 1.43 25.42 20.12
CA LEU A 314 1.34 26.86 19.89
C LEU A 314 1.48 27.62 21.22
N ASN A 315 2.71 27.99 21.58
CA ASN A 315 3.05 28.71 22.81
C ASN A 315 2.97 30.23 22.63
N LYS A 316 3.18 31.00 23.70
CA LYS A 316 3.28 32.46 23.64
C LYS A 316 4.29 32.93 22.59
N GLY A 317 3.86 33.89 21.77
CA GLY A 317 4.66 34.46 20.68
C GLY A 317 4.63 33.62 19.41
N SER A 318 4.01 32.44 19.43
CA SER A 318 3.82 31.62 18.24
C SER A 318 2.64 32.08 17.40
N SER A 319 2.71 31.79 16.11
CA SER A 319 1.64 32.09 15.17
C SER A 319 1.58 31.08 14.02
N VAL A 320 0.39 30.90 13.45
CA VAL A 320 0.17 30.19 12.19
C VAL A 320 -0.60 31.11 11.26
N THR A 321 -0.08 31.36 10.06
CA THR A 321 -0.74 32.17 9.04
C THR A 321 -1.15 31.33 7.85
N THR A 322 -2.42 31.40 7.46
CA THR A 322 -2.96 30.78 6.25
C THR A 322 -3.26 31.85 5.21
N HIS A 323 -2.81 31.66 3.96
CA HIS A 323 -3.14 32.55 2.85
C HIS A 323 -4.44 32.10 2.20
N VAL A 324 -5.52 32.86 2.38
CA VAL A 324 -6.86 32.53 1.87
C VAL A 324 -7.11 33.26 0.56
N VAL A 325 -7.45 32.51 -0.49
CA VAL A 325 -7.74 33.03 -1.82
C VAL A 325 -9.21 32.84 -2.22
N GLY A 326 -9.69 33.67 -3.14
CA GLY A 326 -11.03 33.54 -3.71
C GLY A 326 -12.17 33.96 -2.78
N VAL A 327 -11.92 34.83 -1.79
CA VAL A 327 -12.99 35.38 -0.94
C VAL A 327 -13.95 36.21 -1.81
N PRO A 328 -15.27 35.91 -1.81
CA PRO A 328 -16.18 36.41 -2.84
C PRO A 328 -16.53 37.90 -2.73
N ALA A 329 -16.45 38.47 -1.51
CA ALA A 329 -16.71 39.89 -1.25
C ALA A 329 -16.13 40.27 0.12
N GLU A 330 -15.93 41.57 0.37
CA GLU A 330 -15.59 42.03 1.71
C GLU A 330 -16.76 41.74 2.68
N GLY A 331 -16.49 41.06 3.79
CA GLY A 331 -17.55 40.51 4.63
C GLY A 331 -17.06 39.84 5.90
N ASP A 332 -18.01 39.50 6.76
CA ASP A 332 -17.76 38.70 7.95
C ASP A 332 -17.95 37.23 7.62
N TYR A 333 -16.93 36.43 7.88
CA TYR A 333 -16.88 35.00 7.55
C TYR A 333 -16.56 34.17 8.79
N THR A 334 -16.89 32.88 8.73
CA THR A 334 -16.57 31.94 9.79
C THR A 334 -15.25 31.26 9.47
N VAL A 335 -14.26 31.50 10.33
CA VAL A 335 -13.03 30.73 10.39
C VAL A 335 -13.30 29.52 11.27
N ARG A 336 -12.89 28.34 10.84
CA ARG A 336 -12.93 27.12 11.64
C ARG A 336 -11.55 26.53 11.75
N MET A 337 -11.24 26.01 12.93
CA MET A 337 -9.97 25.37 13.23
C MET A 337 -10.25 23.98 13.77
N ARG A 338 -9.67 22.95 13.14
CA ARG A 338 -9.58 21.63 13.72
C ARG A 338 -8.37 21.59 14.65
N TYR A 339 -8.56 21.17 15.89
CA TYR A 339 -7.57 21.31 16.94
C TYR A 339 -7.66 20.17 17.96
N ALA A 340 -6.56 19.95 18.68
CA ALA A 340 -6.52 19.18 19.92
C ALA A 340 -6.04 20.07 21.07
N ASN A 341 -6.60 19.88 22.27
CA ASN A 341 -6.28 20.61 23.49
C ASN A 341 -6.30 19.61 24.66
N GLY A 342 -5.28 18.75 24.68
CA GLY A 342 -5.06 17.77 25.74
C GLY A 342 -4.49 18.42 27.01
N THR A 343 -3.83 17.61 27.84
CA THR A 343 -3.07 18.16 28.97
C THR A 343 -1.75 18.73 28.45
N GLY A 344 -1.62 20.05 28.47
CA GLY A 344 -0.45 20.80 28.00
C GLY A 344 0.84 20.49 28.76
N GLY A 345 1.98 20.90 28.19
CA GLY A 345 3.28 20.85 28.88
C GLY A 345 3.32 21.65 30.19
N ASP A 346 2.37 22.59 30.37
CA ASP A 346 2.13 23.33 31.62
C ASP A 346 1.32 22.54 32.67
N GLY A 347 0.92 21.30 32.36
CA GLY A 347 0.15 20.41 33.21
C GLY A 347 -1.34 20.76 33.35
N GLN A 348 -1.87 21.68 32.53
CA GLN A 348 -3.25 22.14 32.65
C GLN A 348 -4.15 21.59 31.52
N HIS A 349 -5.33 21.12 31.91
CA HIS A 349 -6.37 20.61 31.01
C HIS A 349 -7.61 21.51 31.11
N LYS A 350 -7.65 22.59 30.32
CA LYS A 350 -8.67 23.65 30.41
C LYS A 350 -8.92 24.30 29.05
N THR A 351 -10.02 25.05 28.92
CA THR A 351 -10.24 25.90 27.73
C THR A 351 -9.08 26.88 27.54
N ARG A 352 -8.55 26.94 26.32
CA ARG A 352 -7.53 27.89 25.88
C ARG A 352 -8.12 28.92 24.93
N THR A 353 -7.39 30.01 24.71
CA THR A 353 -7.81 31.07 23.78
C THR A 353 -6.65 31.49 22.89
N ALA A 354 -6.97 31.99 21.70
CA ALA A 354 -6.00 32.63 20.81
C ALA A 354 -6.60 33.85 20.12
N THR A 355 -5.75 34.64 19.48
CA THR A 355 -6.16 35.76 18.62
C THR A 355 -6.21 35.29 17.18
N VAL A 356 -7.26 35.66 16.45
CA VAL A 356 -7.36 35.44 15.01
C VAL A 356 -7.41 36.80 14.34
N THR A 357 -6.42 37.10 13.50
CA THR A 357 -6.27 38.42 12.88
C THR A 357 -6.30 38.30 11.36
N ALA A 358 -7.06 39.20 10.71
CA ALA A 358 -7.01 39.40 9.27
C ALA A 358 -7.10 40.90 8.95
N LYS A 359 -6.19 41.41 8.11
CA LYS A 359 -6.08 42.83 7.69
C LYS A 359 -6.29 43.85 8.81
N GLY A 360 -5.69 43.62 9.99
CA GLY A 360 -5.75 44.53 11.14
C GLY A 360 -7.03 44.46 11.99
N THR A 361 -7.98 43.57 11.66
CA THR A 361 -9.11 43.21 12.52
C THR A 361 -8.73 41.96 13.31
N SER A 362 -8.89 41.99 14.63
CA SER A 362 -8.60 40.85 15.50
C SER A 362 -9.87 40.38 16.22
N GLY A 363 -10.05 39.07 16.29
CA GLY A 363 -11.04 38.38 17.10
C GLY A 363 -10.37 37.41 18.09
N THR A 364 -11.17 36.86 19.00
CA THR A 364 -10.74 35.80 19.92
C THR A 364 -11.40 34.48 19.52
N ILE A 365 -10.64 33.40 19.54
CA ILE A 365 -11.14 32.04 19.36
C ILE A 365 -10.89 31.22 20.63
N GLU A 366 -11.86 30.40 21.03
CA GLU A 366 -11.75 29.51 22.18
C GLU A 366 -11.52 28.07 21.74
N PHE A 367 -10.67 27.37 22.48
CA PHE A 367 -10.36 25.97 22.31
C PHE A 367 -10.74 25.22 23.59
N PRO A 368 -11.98 24.75 23.74
CA PRO A 368 -12.36 23.83 24.82
C PRO A 368 -11.42 22.62 24.90
N ALA A 369 -11.17 22.11 26.11
CA ALA A 369 -10.38 20.90 26.31
C ALA A 369 -10.93 19.71 25.50
N THR A 370 -10.05 19.00 24.81
CA THR A 370 -10.34 17.70 24.18
C THR A 370 -10.08 16.58 25.18
N ASP A 371 -10.46 15.34 24.89
CA ASP A 371 -10.26 14.25 25.85
C ASP A 371 -8.75 13.96 26.07
N ASP A 372 -7.98 13.96 24.98
CA ASP A 372 -6.52 13.90 24.95
C ASP A 372 -5.98 14.59 23.67
N TRP A 373 -4.72 14.32 23.31
CA TRP A 373 -4.08 14.88 22.11
C TRP A 373 -4.40 14.14 20.81
N ASP A 374 -4.98 12.94 20.88
CA ASP A 374 -5.49 12.17 19.74
C ASP A 374 -6.99 12.47 19.46
N ASP A 375 -7.69 13.14 20.40
CA ASP A 375 -9.05 13.67 20.21
C ASP A 375 -9.04 15.05 19.54
N TRP A 376 -9.57 15.10 18.32
CA TRP A 376 -9.64 16.32 17.52
C TRP A 376 -11.05 16.89 17.47
N ARG A 377 -11.19 18.19 17.73
CA ARG A 377 -12.46 18.93 17.67
C ARG A 377 -12.36 20.09 16.70
N THR A 378 -13.50 20.68 16.36
CA THR A 378 -13.57 21.90 15.55
C THR A 378 -14.13 23.03 16.38
N THR A 379 -13.44 24.17 16.40
CA THR A 379 -13.94 25.43 16.94
C THR A 379 -14.06 26.47 15.83
N SER A 380 -14.69 27.61 16.13
CA SER A 380 -14.93 28.66 15.15
C SER A 380 -14.86 30.06 15.74
N ALA A 381 -14.46 31.02 14.91
CA ALA A 381 -14.54 32.44 15.19
C ALA A 381 -15.05 33.21 13.96
N THR A 382 -15.55 34.43 14.18
CA THR A 382 -15.90 35.34 13.09
C THR A 382 -14.75 36.29 12.82
N VAL A 383 -14.39 36.45 11.55
CA VAL A 383 -13.37 37.41 11.12
C VAL A 383 -13.89 38.19 9.92
N ARG A 384 -13.48 39.46 9.79
CA ARG A 384 -13.79 40.26 8.61
C ARG A 384 -12.66 40.13 7.58
N LEU A 385 -13.01 39.75 6.35
CA LEU A 385 -12.08 39.57 5.23
C LEU A 385 -12.42 40.54 4.11
N ALA A 386 -11.43 40.91 3.30
CA ALA A 386 -11.62 41.61 2.04
C ALA A 386 -12.00 40.64 0.91
N GLU A 387 -12.53 41.17 -0.18
CA GLU A 387 -12.64 40.44 -1.44
C GLU A 387 -11.25 39.99 -1.94
N GLY A 388 -11.18 38.78 -2.51
CA GLY A 388 -9.95 38.20 -3.07
C GLY A 388 -9.07 37.55 -2.01
N GLU A 389 -7.84 38.04 -1.86
CA GLU A 389 -6.76 37.45 -1.06
C GLU A 389 -6.67 38.06 0.35
N ASN A 390 -6.45 37.19 1.34
CA ASN A 390 -6.31 37.57 2.74
C ASN A 390 -5.32 36.66 3.48
N ASP A 391 -4.42 37.24 4.27
CA ASP A 391 -3.67 36.50 5.28
C ASP A 391 -4.48 36.42 6.58
N LEU A 392 -4.68 35.20 7.08
CA LEU A 392 -5.34 34.91 8.33
C LEU A 392 -4.32 34.37 9.33
N THR A 393 -4.04 35.11 10.40
CA THR A 393 -3.05 34.71 11.41
C THR A 393 -3.72 34.34 12.73
N LEU A 394 -3.52 33.10 13.16
CA LEU A 394 -3.72 32.67 14.54
C LEU A 394 -2.47 33.05 15.35
N GLY A 395 -2.63 33.80 16.44
CA GLY A 395 -1.52 34.25 17.28
C GLY A 395 -1.78 34.07 18.77
N CYS A 396 -0.70 33.81 19.51
CA CYS A 396 -0.74 33.42 20.93
C CYS A 396 -0.09 34.53 21.80
N PRO A 397 -0.88 35.49 22.31
CA PRO A 397 -0.35 36.74 22.88
C PRO A 397 0.31 36.62 24.27
N ASP A 398 -0.10 35.64 25.09
CA ASP A 398 0.36 35.48 26.47
C ASP A 398 0.57 34.01 26.87
N ASP A 399 1.14 33.77 28.05
CA ASP A 399 1.54 32.43 28.50
C ASP A 399 0.35 31.52 28.84
N ALA A 400 -0.84 32.09 29.08
CA ALA A 400 -2.06 31.34 29.33
C ALA A 400 -2.86 31.06 28.03
N SER A 401 -2.64 31.88 27.01
CA SER A 401 -3.18 31.75 25.65
C SER A 401 -2.44 30.68 24.86
N CYS A 402 -3.18 29.92 24.05
CA CYS A 402 -2.71 28.78 23.24
C CYS A 402 -1.81 27.76 23.97
N HIS A 403 -2.23 26.50 23.96
CA HIS A 403 -1.44 25.32 24.33
C HIS A 403 -2.16 24.18 23.61
N VAL A 404 -2.23 24.30 22.28
CA VAL A 404 -3.12 23.52 21.43
C VAL A 404 -2.35 23.10 20.19
N ASN A 405 -2.77 21.96 19.64
CA ASN A 405 -2.35 21.49 18.32
C ASN A 405 -3.42 21.94 17.32
N VAL A 406 -3.01 22.48 16.18
CA VAL A 406 -3.92 22.92 15.12
C VAL A 406 -3.62 22.11 13.87
N ASP A 407 -4.64 21.44 13.36
CA ASP A 407 -4.56 20.51 12.25
C ASP A 407 -5.02 21.17 10.95
N THR A 408 -6.24 21.70 10.90
CA THR A 408 -6.71 22.41 9.71
C THR A 408 -7.32 23.76 10.02
N VAL A 409 -7.21 24.66 9.04
CA VAL A 409 -7.87 25.95 8.99
C VAL A 409 -8.79 25.99 7.77
N SER A 410 -10.01 26.48 7.96
CA SER A 410 -10.94 26.72 6.85
C SER A 410 -11.69 28.03 7.04
N VAL A 411 -12.07 28.65 5.92
CA VAL A 411 -12.89 29.86 5.90
C VAL A 411 -14.08 29.64 4.97
N ALA A 412 -15.28 29.85 5.48
CA ALA A 412 -16.52 29.75 4.69
C ALA A 412 -17.57 30.75 5.17
N ALA A 413 -18.69 30.86 4.44
CA ALA A 413 -19.82 31.64 4.91
C ALA A 413 -20.43 30.99 6.17
N ALA A 414 -20.99 31.80 7.07
CA ALA A 414 -21.51 31.31 8.36
C ALA A 414 -22.62 30.25 8.25
N LYS A 415 -23.39 30.28 7.16
CA LYS A 415 -24.46 29.32 6.87
C LYS A 415 -23.97 28.01 6.26
N ASP A 416 -22.74 27.98 5.77
CA ASP A 416 -22.19 26.82 5.08
C ASP A 416 -21.64 25.83 6.13
N PRO A 417 -21.78 24.51 5.90
CA PRO A 417 -21.18 23.52 6.79
C PRO A 417 -19.66 23.67 6.85
N ALA A 418 -19.05 23.15 7.91
CA ALA A 418 -17.60 23.07 7.99
C ALA A 418 -17.07 22.24 6.80
N PRO A 419 -16.09 22.74 6.04
CA PRO A 419 -15.41 21.94 5.03
C PRO A 419 -14.84 20.66 5.66
N ALA A 420 -14.99 19.54 4.96
CA ALA A 420 -14.48 18.26 5.44
C ALA A 420 -12.93 18.28 5.42
N PRO A 421 -12.25 17.84 6.50
CA PRO A 421 -10.81 17.66 6.49
C PRO A 421 -10.38 16.44 5.66
N HIS A 422 -9.20 16.52 5.05
CA HIS A 422 -8.62 15.46 4.22
C HIS A 422 -7.94 14.39 5.08
N LEU A 423 -8.76 13.56 5.74
CA LEU A 423 -8.29 12.54 6.69
C LEU A 423 -7.99 11.22 5.96
N ALA A 424 -6.71 10.82 5.97
CA ALA A 424 -6.26 9.55 5.42
C ALA A 424 -6.88 8.35 6.17
N LEU A 425 -7.23 7.32 5.42
CA LEU A 425 -7.76 6.06 5.93
C LEU A 425 -6.74 4.95 5.71
N GLY A 426 -6.10 4.52 6.80
CA GLY A 426 -4.94 3.63 6.73
C GLY A 426 -3.73 4.35 6.14
N GLY A 427 -2.78 3.58 5.64
CA GLY A 427 -1.54 4.08 5.06
C GLY A 427 -0.59 2.92 4.79
N TYR A 428 0.56 3.22 4.22
CA TYR A 428 1.59 2.23 3.92
C TYR A 428 2.95 2.66 4.42
N ARG A 429 3.81 1.66 4.63
CA ARG A 429 5.22 1.86 5.02
C ARG A 429 6.06 0.75 4.41
N ARG A 430 7.34 1.03 4.17
CA ARG A 430 8.27 0.03 3.63
C ARG A 430 8.44 -1.20 4.52
N GLY A 431 8.44 -1.02 5.83
CA GLY A 431 8.61 -2.07 6.83
C GLY A 431 8.38 -1.56 8.26
N LEU A 432 8.05 -2.48 9.16
CA LEU A 432 7.79 -2.28 10.58
C LEU A 432 8.96 -2.78 11.45
N ASP A 433 10.16 -2.79 10.89
CA ASP A 433 11.36 -3.28 11.58
C ASP A 433 11.60 -2.49 12.86
N GLY A 434 11.76 -3.21 13.98
CA GLY A 434 11.95 -2.63 15.31
C GLY A 434 10.67 -2.12 16.00
N VAL A 435 9.50 -2.18 15.34
CA VAL A 435 8.22 -1.84 15.99
C VAL A 435 7.91 -2.86 17.09
N ASN A 436 7.58 -2.36 18.28
CA ASN A 436 7.34 -3.18 19.48
C ASN A 436 5.93 -3.05 20.06
N GLY A 437 5.09 -2.18 19.50
CA GLY A 437 3.68 -2.00 19.85
C GLY A 437 3.41 -1.39 21.23
N SER A 438 4.42 -0.86 21.93
CA SER A 438 4.25 -0.17 23.22
C SER A 438 4.36 1.36 23.14
N GLY A 439 4.78 1.89 21.98
CA GLY A 439 4.84 3.33 21.68
C GLY A 439 3.68 3.83 20.80
N PRO A 440 3.78 5.07 20.28
CA PRO A 440 2.84 5.60 19.30
C PRO A 440 2.72 4.68 18.08
N ALA A 441 1.58 4.77 17.38
CA ALA A 441 1.39 4.07 16.12
C ALA A 441 2.52 4.42 15.14
N PRO A 442 3.00 3.46 14.33
CA PRO A 442 4.02 3.75 13.33
C PRO A 442 3.48 4.78 12.33
N VAL A 443 4.27 5.83 12.05
CA VAL A 443 3.93 6.80 11.01
C VAL A 443 3.89 6.09 9.65
N THR A 444 2.82 6.35 8.91
CA THR A 444 2.56 5.77 7.58
C THR A 444 2.41 6.87 6.54
N THR A 445 2.75 6.57 5.29
CA THR A 445 2.38 7.42 4.15
C THR A 445 0.90 7.21 3.79
N PRO A 446 0.10 8.28 3.57
CA PRO A 446 -1.28 8.15 3.09
C PRO A 446 -1.39 7.41 1.75
N GLY A 447 -2.39 6.55 1.63
CA GLY A 447 -2.74 5.89 0.36
C GLY A 447 -3.93 6.56 -0.35
N LEU A 448 -4.62 5.77 -1.17
CA LEU A 448 -5.75 6.24 -1.99
C LEU A 448 -6.94 6.76 -1.18
N LEU A 449 -7.22 6.16 -0.02
CA LEU A 449 -8.50 6.33 0.68
C LEU A 449 -8.45 7.49 1.69
N ASN A 450 -9.37 8.44 1.54
CA ASN A 450 -9.60 9.53 2.48
C ASN A 450 -11.08 9.63 2.85
N LYS A 451 -11.36 10.11 4.06
CA LYS A 451 -12.73 10.22 4.58
C LYS A 451 -13.61 11.20 3.80
N ASP A 452 -13.02 12.21 3.17
CA ASP A 452 -13.70 13.17 2.30
C ASP A 452 -13.82 12.68 0.84
N GLY A 453 -13.33 11.48 0.54
CA GLY A 453 -13.70 10.73 -0.66
C GLY A 453 -12.97 11.12 -1.94
N TRP A 454 -11.79 11.72 -1.84
CA TRP A 454 -10.97 12.05 -3.01
C TRP A 454 -9.48 11.77 -2.77
N TYR A 455 -8.71 11.75 -3.86
CA TYR A 455 -7.25 11.63 -3.84
C TYR A 455 -6.66 12.12 -5.18
N LEU A 456 -5.48 12.72 -5.14
CA LEU A 456 -4.68 13.00 -6.34
C LEU A 456 -3.47 12.07 -6.38
N LEU A 457 -3.43 11.20 -7.39
CA LEU A 457 -2.19 10.50 -7.74
C LEU A 457 -1.40 11.40 -8.70
N ASP A 458 -0.35 12.07 -8.20
CA ASP A 458 0.59 12.80 -9.04
C ASP A 458 1.54 11.81 -9.74
N ASP A 459 1.36 11.64 -11.05
CA ASP A 459 2.13 10.73 -11.89
C ASP A 459 3.24 11.45 -12.66
N THR A 460 3.36 12.77 -12.49
CA THR A 460 4.39 13.62 -13.10
C THR A 460 5.80 13.04 -12.93
N PRO A 461 6.23 12.57 -11.72
CA PRO A 461 7.59 12.07 -11.53
C PRO A 461 7.82 10.67 -12.11
N SER A 462 6.78 9.93 -12.49
CA SER A 462 6.91 8.55 -12.96
C SER A 462 7.54 8.45 -14.34
N ALA A 463 8.37 7.45 -14.55
CA ALA A 463 8.89 7.14 -15.87
C ALA A 463 7.81 6.55 -16.78
N LEU A 464 8.02 6.65 -18.10
CA LEU A 464 7.23 5.91 -19.07
C LEU A 464 7.59 4.42 -19.01
N TYR A 465 6.59 3.55 -19.18
CA TYR A 465 6.77 2.11 -19.16
C TYR A 465 6.10 1.47 -20.37
N ASP A 466 6.92 0.80 -21.19
CA ASP A 466 6.41 -0.03 -22.27
C ASP A 466 6.05 -1.41 -21.70
N THR A 467 4.77 -1.68 -21.55
CA THR A 467 4.26 -2.95 -21.00
C THR A 467 4.55 -4.16 -21.89
N ALA A 468 4.79 -3.96 -23.19
CA ALA A 468 5.07 -5.06 -24.12
C ALA A 468 6.54 -5.48 -24.08
N THR A 469 7.45 -4.52 -23.98
CA THR A 469 8.89 -4.80 -23.87
C THR A 469 9.40 -4.84 -22.43
N GLN A 470 8.56 -4.42 -21.47
CA GLN A 470 8.86 -4.27 -20.05
C GLN A 470 10.05 -3.34 -19.79
N LYS A 471 10.17 -2.26 -20.58
CA LYS A 471 11.28 -1.30 -20.49
C LYS A 471 10.82 0.07 -20.05
N ILE A 472 11.69 0.72 -19.27
CA ILE A 472 11.53 2.11 -18.86
C ILE A 472 12.02 3.06 -19.96
N ARG A 473 11.29 4.16 -20.14
CA ARG A 473 11.68 5.32 -20.94
C ARG A 473 11.46 6.58 -20.13
N GLN A 474 12.29 7.59 -20.36
CA GLN A 474 12.10 8.88 -19.70
C GLN A 474 10.98 9.67 -20.37
N ARG A 475 10.28 10.47 -19.55
CA ARG A 475 9.27 11.41 -20.05
C ARG A 475 9.92 12.46 -20.96
N PRO A 476 9.16 13.08 -21.89
CA PRO A 476 9.64 14.25 -22.62
C PRO A 476 10.08 15.35 -21.65
N ASP A 477 11.10 16.11 -22.02
CA ASP A 477 11.61 17.22 -21.21
C ASP A 477 10.72 18.48 -21.22
N HIS A 478 9.68 18.49 -22.06
CA HIS A 478 8.80 19.63 -22.34
C HIS A 478 9.55 20.94 -22.60
N LYS A 479 10.78 20.85 -23.15
CA LYS A 479 11.71 21.97 -23.32
C LYS A 479 11.89 22.80 -22.03
N GLY A 480 11.75 22.17 -20.87
CA GLY A 480 11.84 22.83 -19.58
C GLY A 480 10.60 23.59 -19.11
N GLY A 481 9.53 23.61 -19.89
CA GLY A 481 8.27 24.23 -19.49
C GLY A 481 7.54 23.42 -18.42
N ALA A 482 6.68 24.07 -17.66
CA ALA A 482 5.88 23.43 -16.62
C ALA A 482 5.07 22.25 -17.18
N TYR A 483 5.16 21.12 -16.49
CA TYR A 483 4.46 19.89 -16.82
C TYR A 483 3.85 19.24 -15.58
N GLN A 484 2.61 18.79 -15.72
CA GLN A 484 1.87 18.07 -14.68
C GLN A 484 1.06 16.96 -15.33
N ASP A 485 1.03 15.79 -14.71
CA ASP A 485 0.25 14.64 -15.15
C ASP A 485 -0.28 13.89 -13.93
N GLY A 486 -1.57 14.03 -13.62
CA GLY A 486 -2.15 13.45 -12.41
C GLY A 486 -3.52 12.84 -12.64
N TYR A 487 -3.92 11.99 -11.70
CA TYR A 487 -5.21 11.31 -11.72
C TYR A 487 -6.00 11.66 -10.47
N LEU A 488 -7.07 12.41 -10.68
CA LEU A 488 -7.99 12.84 -9.64
C LEU A 488 -9.07 11.77 -9.46
N PHE A 489 -9.04 11.14 -8.29
CA PHE A 489 -10.08 10.27 -7.78
C PHE A 489 -11.09 11.10 -6.98
N GLY A 490 -12.38 10.93 -7.27
CA GLY A 490 -13.49 11.53 -6.53
C GLY A 490 -14.60 10.51 -6.34
N TYR A 491 -14.35 9.53 -5.48
CA TYR A 491 -15.21 8.37 -5.24
C TYR A 491 -16.20 8.56 -4.07
N GLY A 492 -16.06 9.62 -3.28
CA GLY A 492 -16.93 9.86 -2.12
C GLY A 492 -16.76 8.75 -1.08
N HIS A 493 -17.88 8.19 -0.62
CA HIS A 493 -17.87 7.00 0.25
C HIS A 493 -17.90 5.67 -0.52
N ASP A 494 -17.89 5.69 -1.86
CA ASP A 494 -17.75 4.47 -2.67
C ASP A 494 -16.28 4.07 -2.79
N TYR A 495 -15.65 3.77 -1.65
CA TYR A 495 -14.23 3.40 -1.56
C TYR A 495 -13.88 2.20 -2.46
N LYS A 496 -14.80 1.23 -2.59
CA LYS A 496 -14.63 0.08 -3.47
C LYS A 496 -14.54 0.51 -4.94
N ARG A 497 -15.33 1.50 -5.36
CA ARG A 497 -15.18 2.09 -6.69
C ARG A 497 -13.82 2.76 -6.87
N GLY A 498 -13.35 3.50 -5.87
CA GLY A 498 -12.00 4.07 -5.87
C GLY A 498 -10.92 3.01 -6.11
N LEU A 499 -10.99 1.90 -5.37
CA LEU A 499 -10.08 0.76 -5.53
C LEU A 499 -10.19 0.08 -6.90
N THR A 500 -11.40 -0.05 -7.46
CA THR A 500 -11.60 -0.57 -8.82
C THR A 500 -11.00 0.34 -9.88
N ASP A 501 -11.16 1.65 -9.75
CA ASP A 501 -10.54 2.62 -10.65
C ASP A 501 -9.01 2.57 -10.51
N LEU A 502 -8.46 2.45 -9.29
CA LEU A 502 -7.03 2.31 -9.07
C LEU A 502 -6.49 1.02 -9.70
N ALA A 503 -7.13 -0.13 -9.48
CA ALA A 503 -6.71 -1.40 -10.09
C ALA A 503 -6.80 -1.39 -11.62
N THR A 504 -7.81 -0.72 -12.18
CA THR A 504 -7.92 -0.55 -13.63
C THR A 504 -6.81 0.37 -14.16
N LEU A 505 -6.53 1.48 -13.47
CA LEU A 505 -5.54 2.47 -13.87
C LEU A 505 -4.11 1.92 -13.80
N THR A 506 -3.74 1.32 -12.67
CA THR A 506 -2.35 0.98 -12.36
C THR A 506 -2.02 -0.48 -12.61
N GLY A 507 -2.98 -1.27 -13.08
CA GLY A 507 -2.90 -2.72 -13.09
C GLY A 507 -3.36 -3.32 -11.75
N PRO A 508 -4.05 -4.46 -11.77
CA PRO A 508 -4.58 -5.07 -10.57
C PRO A 508 -3.49 -5.72 -9.70
N PRO A 509 -3.77 -5.97 -8.40
CA PRO A 509 -2.90 -6.82 -7.61
C PRO A 509 -2.80 -8.23 -8.23
N ALA A 510 -1.62 -8.83 -8.20
CA ALA A 510 -1.40 -10.15 -8.81
C ALA A 510 -2.27 -11.22 -8.14
N LEU A 511 -2.95 -12.05 -8.94
CA LEU A 511 -3.50 -13.31 -8.47
C LEU A 511 -2.37 -14.33 -8.41
N LEU A 512 -2.01 -14.76 -7.20
CA LEU A 512 -0.93 -15.73 -7.00
C LEU A 512 -1.39 -17.15 -7.39
N PRO A 513 -0.46 -18.12 -7.53
CA PRO A 513 -0.82 -19.53 -7.55
C PRO A 513 -1.59 -19.94 -6.28
N GLN A 514 -2.49 -20.93 -6.39
CA GLN A 514 -3.38 -21.32 -5.28
C GLN A 514 -2.62 -21.75 -4.01
N TRP A 515 -1.51 -22.49 -4.17
CA TRP A 515 -0.67 -22.95 -3.07
C TRP A 515 -0.08 -21.81 -2.24
N ALA A 516 0.08 -20.60 -2.82
CA ALA A 516 0.60 -19.44 -2.10
C ALA A 516 -0.34 -18.97 -0.98
N TYR A 517 -1.62 -19.36 -1.03
CA TYR A 517 -2.60 -19.04 0.01
C TYR A 517 -2.71 -20.12 1.09
N GLY A 518 -1.95 -21.21 1.02
CA GLY A 518 -1.85 -22.24 2.06
C GLY A 518 -0.96 -21.82 3.23
N VAL A 519 -0.37 -22.81 3.92
CA VAL A 519 0.51 -22.58 5.10
C VAL A 519 1.97 -22.54 4.69
N TRP A 520 2.69 -21.51 5.14
CA TRP A 520 4.12 -21.33 4.89
C TRP A 520 4.91 -21.50 6.18
N TYR A 521 6.07 -22.16 6.08
CA TYR A 521 7.01 -22.27 7.19
C TYR A 521 8.39 -21.74 6.79
N SER A 522 8.93 -20.89 7.66
CA SER A 522 10.20 -20.20 7.53
C SER A 522 10.78 -20.00 8.92
N GLU A 523 12.11 -20.06 9.07
CA GLU A 523 12.81 -19.60 10.28
C GLU A 523 14.20 -19.15 9.86
N TYR A 524 14.69 -18.05 10.44
CA TYR A 524 16.10 -17.70 10.35
C TYR A 524 16.87 -18.62 11.30
N ILE A 525 17.22 -19.80 10.78
CA ILE A 525 17.97 -20.89 11.42
C ILE A 525 18.79 -21.60 10.35
N ASP A 526 20.01 -22.02 10.69
CA ASP A 526 20.85 -22.85 9.83
C ASP A 526 20.26 -24.27 9.63
N ARG A 527 19.45 -24.42 8.57
CA ARG A 527 18.76 -25.68 8.21
C ARG A 527 19.49 -26.42 7.09
N THR A 528 19.54 -27.75 7.20
CA THR A 528 20.06 -28.64 6.15
C THR A 528 18.94 -29.40 5.42
N ALA A 529 19.25 -29.99 4.26
CA ALA A 529 18.35 -30.91 3.57
C ALA A 529 17.87 -32.05 4.49
N GLU A 530 18.76 -32.55 5.35
CA GLU A 530 18.45 -33.62 6.30
C GLU A 530 17.46 -33.17 7.38
N ASP A 531 17.59 -31.94 7.91
CA ASP A 531 16.65 -31.42 8.90
C ASP A 531 15.23 -31.34 8.33
N TYR A 532 15.09 -30.83 7.10
CA TYR A 532 13.80 -30.78 6.42
C TYR A 532 13.22 -32.17 6.15
N GLN A 533 14.04 -33.09 5.60
CA GLN A 533 13.61 -34.42 5.18
C GLN A 533 13.30 -35.37 6.34
N LYS A 534 14.03 -35.26 7.45
CA LYS A 534 13.96 -36.24 8.55
C LYS A 534 13.30 -35.72 9.82
N LYS A 535 13.17 -34.41 10.00
CA LYS A 535 12.59 -33.82 11.22
C LYS A 535 11.37 -32.96 10.90
N ILE A 536 11.54 -31.89 10.12
CA ILE A 536 10.51 -30.86 9.94
C ILE A 536 9.30 -31.41 9.19
N LEU A 537 9.46 -31.85 7.94
CA LEU A 537 8.31 -32.32 7.16
C LEU A 537 7.66 -33.57 7.79
N PRO A 538 8.41 -34.58 8.26
CA PRO A 538 7.80 -35.71 8.97
C PRO A 538 6.97 -35.28 10.18
N ALA A 539 7.39 -34.26 10.94
CA ALA A 539 6.63 -33.73 12.07
C ALA A 539 5.31 -33.09 11.62
N PHE A 540 5.30 -32.23 10.59
CA PHE A 540 4.06 -31.71 9.99
C PHE A 540 3.10 -32.84 9.63
N ARG A 541 3.61 -33.90 8.97
CA ARG A 541 2.79 -35.04 8.55
C ARG A 541 2.29 -35.88 9.73
N SER A 542 3.11 -36.13 10.74
CA SER A 542 2.70 -36.92 11.91
C SER A 542 1.72 -36.17 12.81
N GLU A 543 1.86 -34.86 12.89
CA GLU A 543 1.02 -34.00 13.72
C GLU A 543 -0.26 -33.55 12.99
N GLY A 544 -0.42 -33.89 11.71
CA GLY A 544 -1.61 -33.56 10.93
C GLY A 544 -1.73 -32.07 10.63
N VAL A 545 -0.60 -31.37 10.47
CA VAL A 545 -0.55 -29.94 10.15
C VAL A 545 -0.20 -29.77 8.67
N PRO A 546 -0.92 -28.93 7.91
CA PRO A 546 -0.64 -28.69 6.49
C PRO A 546 0.65 -27.90 6.30
N LEU A 547 1.27 -28.07 5.13
CA LEU A 547 2.40 -27.26 4.70
C LEU A 547 2.45 -27.22 3.17
N ASP A 548 2.54 -26.02 2.61
CA ASP A 548 2.57 -25.75 1.17
C ASP A 548 3.88 -25.13 0.71
N VAL A 549 4.46 -24.24 1.53
CA VAL A 549 5.67 -23.49 1.17
C VAL A 549 6.75 -23.64 2.23
N LEU A 550 7.93 -24.09 1.81
CA LEU A 550 9.16 -24.08 2.58
C LEU A 550 10.02 -22.88 2.17
N VAL A 551 10.32 -22.01 3.13
CA VAL A 551 11.17 -20.84 2.92
C VAL A 551 12.52 -21.12 3.55
N THR A 552 13.58 -21.15 2.74
CA THR A 552 14.95 -21.31 3.24
C THR A 552 15.62 -19.95 3.39
N ASP A 553 15.97 -19.61 4.62
CA ASP A 553 16.68 -18.38 4.97
C ASP A 553 18.15 -18.42 4.51
N THR A 554 18.88 -17.33 4.71
CA THR A 554 20.13 -16.99 4.03
C THR A 554 21.29 -18.00 4.20
N ASP A 555 21.23 -18.88 5.20
CA ASP A 555 22.27 -19.83 5.56
C ASP A 555 22.56 -20.91 4.51
N TYR A 556 21.71 -21.11 3.50
CA TYR A 556 21.92 -22.14 2.47
C TYR A 556 23.12 -21.86 1.55
N LYS A 557 23.66 -20.64 1.57
CA LYS A 557 24.68 -20.15 0.63
C LYS A 557 26.09 -20.67 0.97
N GLY A 558 26.87 -21.03 -0.05
CA GLY A 558 28.18 -21.69 0.10
C GLY A 558 29.39 -20.77 0.32
N VAL A 559 29.33 -19.51 -0.12
CA VAL A 559 30.46 -18.55 -0.02
C VAL A 559 30.39 -17.80 1.31
N ASN A 560 29.27 -17.14 1.56
CA ASN A 560 28.84 -16.60 2.85
C ASN A 560 27.32 -16.60 2.92
N ASP A 561 26.80 -16.41 4.12
CA ASP A 561 25.37 -16.33 4.46
C ASP A 561 24.69 -15.01 4.03
N TRP A 562 25.22 -14.25 3.08
CA TRP A 562 24.61 -12.98 2.66
C TRP A 562 24.69 -12.79 1.14
N SER A 563 25.90 -12.63 0.61
CA SER A 563 26.21 -12.29 -0.79
C SER A 563 26.73 -13.48 -1.61
N GLY A 564 26.41 -14.71 -1.20
CA GLY A 564 26.78 -15.94 -1.88
C GLY A 564 25.71 -16.39 -2.88
N TRP A 565 26.15 -16.83 -4.07
CA TRP A 565 25.26 -17.16 -5.19
C TRP A 565 25.21 -18.65 -5.55
N GLU A 566 25.84 -19.51 -4.75
CA GLU A 566 25.78 -20.97 -4.90
C GLU A 566 25.25 -21.63 -3.62
N ILE A 567 24.51 -22.73 -3.77
CA ILE A 567 24.02 -23.53 -2.64
C ILE A 567 25.18 -24.32 -2.01
N ASP A 568 25.32 -24.27 -0.69
CA ASP A 568 26.30 -25.04 0.07
C ASP A 568 26.00 -26.55 -0.02
N LYS A 569 26.84 -27.27 -0.75
CA LYS A 569 26.73 -28.73 -0.92
C LYS A 569 26.98 -29.52 0.36
N LYS A 570 27.48 -28.90 1.43
CA LYS A 570 27.55 -29.56 2.75
C LYS A 570 26.17 -29.62 3.41
N LYS A 571 25.33 -28.60 3.20
CA LYS A 571 23.96 -28.50 3.73
C LYS A 571 22.94 -29.16 2.82
N PHE A 572 23.12 -29.01 1.50
CA PHE A 572 22.29 -29.61 0.45
C PHE A 572 23.18 -30.40 -0.53
N PRO A 573 23.55 -31.66 -0.22
CA PRO A 573 24.47 -32.45 -1.05
C PRO A 573 24.01 -32.67 -2.49
N ASP A 574 22.69 -32.73 -2.70
CA ASP A 574 22.03 -32.80 -3.99
C ASP A 574 20.91 -31.73 -4.06
N PRO A 575 21.24 -30.46 -4.38
CA PRO A 575 20.25 -29.38 -4.36
C PRO A 575 19.09 -29.64 -5.31
N THR A 576 19.41 -30.16 -6.50
CA THR A 576 18.42 -30.57 -7.50
C THR A 576 17.48 -31.65 -6.97
N GLY A 577 18.04 -32.70 -6.36
CA GLY A 577 17.26 -33.77 -5.75
C GLY A 577 16.39 -33.29 -4.59
N PHE A 578 16.80 -32.23 -3.88
CA PHE A 578 16.05 -31.64 -2.78
C PHE A 578 14.95 -30.66 -3.24
N PHE A 579 15.34 -29.55 -3.88
CA PHE A 579 14.45 -28.44 -4.20
C PHE A 579 13.47 -28.79 -5.32
N ARG A 580 13.93 -29.46 -6.39
CA ARG A 580 13.05 -29.89 -7.47
C ARG A 580 12.39 -31.23 -7.14
N ASP A 581 13.19 -32.30 -7.02
CA ASP A 581 12.61 -33.64 -7.12
C ASP A 581 11.90 -34.07 -5.81
N TRP A 582 12.53 -33.87 -4.64
CA TRP A 582 11.93 -34.23 -3.35
C TRP A 582 10.77 -33.30 -3.00
N SER A 583 10.95 -31.98 -3.04
CA SER A 583 9.89 -31.03 -2.65
C SER A 583 8.64 -31.18 -3.50
N ASP A 584 8.79 -31.27 -4.83
CA ASP A 584 7.66 -31.55 -5.73
C ASP A 584 6.96 -32.85 -5.30
N SER A 585 7.71 -33.93 -5.03
CA SER A 585 7.13 -35.22 -4.62
C SER A 585 6.29 -35.12 -3.33
N GLN A 586 6.62 -34.17 -2.45
CA GLN A 586 5.91 -33.89 -1.21
C GLN A 586 4.77 -32.88 -1.37
N GLY A 587 4.62 -32.28 -2.56
CA GLY A 587 3.65 -31.23 -2.84
C GLY A 587 3.98 -29.93 -2.14
N LEU A 588 5.27 -29.55 -2.15
CA LEU A 588 5.80 -28.34 -1.53
C LEU A 588 6.40 -27.43 -2.60
N HIS A 589 6.28 -26.13 -2.39
CA HIS A 589 7.02 -25.10 -3.13
C HIS A 589 8.12 -24.49 -2.26
N ASN A 590 9.16 -23.99 -2.91
CA ASN A 590 10.33 -23.44 -2.23
C ASN A 590 10.68 -22.02 -2.69
N THR A 591 11.21 -21.25 -1.76
CA THR A 591 11.88 -19.98 -2.04
C THR A 591 13.19 -19.89 -1.25
N LEU A 592 14.13 -19.15 -1.81
CA LEU A 592 15.43 -18.87 -1.23
C LEU A 592 15.58 -17.37 -0.92
N ASN A 593 16.09 -17.03 0.28
CA ASN A 593 16.41 -15.66 0.67
C ASN A 593 17.67 -15.16 -0.06
N VAL A 594 17.62 -13.97 -0.67
CA VAL A 594 18.75 -13.34 -1.35
C VAL A 594 18.92 -11.87 -1.00
N HIS A 595 20.18 -11.43 -1.12
CA HIS A 595 20.64 -10.08 -0.92
C HIS A 595 21.31 -9.57 -2.20
N PRO A 596 21.03 -8.34 -2.67
CA PRO A 596 21.47 -7.90 -3.98
C PRO A 596 22.92 -7.40 -4.00
N SER A 597 23.86 -8.29 -3.68
CA SER A 597 25.29 -8.00 -3.69
C SER A 597 26.09 -9.27 -3.96
N ILE A 598 27.35 -9.13 -4.40
CA ILE A 598 28.24 -10.25 -4.71
C ILE A 598 29.66 -9.96 -4.24
N LEU A 599 30.33 -10.94 -3.65
CA LEU A 599 31.74 -10.82 -3.25
C LEU A 599 32.66 -11.01 -4.47
N GLY A 600 33.79 -10.30 -4.51
CA GLY A 600 34.82 -10.51 -5.53
C GLY A 600 35.43 -11.92 -5.50
N SER A 601 35.33 -12.59 -4.36
CA SER A 601 35.73 -14.00 -4.15
C SER A 601 34.67 -15.03 -4.57
N ASP A 602 33.43 -14.61 -4.89
CA ASP A 602 32.39 -15.53 -5.34
C ASP A 602 32.76 -16.12 -6.72
N PRO A 603 32.63 -17.44 -6.94
CA PRO A 603 32.94 -18.07 -8.22
C PRO A 603 32.20 -17.47 -9.42
N GLN A 604 31.00 -16.91 -9.22
CA GLN A 604 30.21 -16.28 -10.27
C GLN A 604 30.61 -14.83 -10.57
N PHE A 605 31.44 -14.20 -9.73
CA PHE A 605 31.79 -12.78 -9.87
C PHE A 605 32.42 -12.45 -11.22
N ALA A 606 33.35 -13.27 -11.71
CA ALA A 606 34.02 -13.00 -12.99
C ALA A 606 33.03 -12.96 -14.16
N GLN A 607 32.02 -13.84 -14.16
CA GLN A 607 30.97 -13.86 -15.18
C GLN A 607 29.98 -12.70 -14.99
N ALA A 608 29.59 -12.39 -13.76
CA ALA A 608 28.75 -11.24 -13.46
C ALA A 608 29.41 -9.93 -13.93
N GLN A 609 30.69 -9.74 -13.61
CA GLN A 609 31.47 -8.58 -14.03
C GLN A 609 31.66 -8.51 -15.55
N SER A 610 31.83 -9.66 -16.22
CA SER A 610 31.86 -9.73 -17.69
C SER A 610 30.54 -9.32 -18.32
N THR A 611 29.42 -9.85 -17.80
CA THR A 611 28.05 -9.53 -18.25
C THR A 611 27.74 -8.05 -18.07
N ALA A 612 28.15 -7.48 -16.93
CA ALA A 612 28.07 -6.06 -16.62
C ALA A 612 29.08 -5.19 -17.39
N LYS A 613 29.91 -5.75 -18.27
CA LYS A 613 30.97 -5.03 -19.02
C LYS A 613 31.95 -4.26 -18.13
N GLY A 614 32.30 -4.83 -16.98
CA GLY A 614 33.22 -4.23 -16.02
C GLY A 614 32.62 -3.10 -15.19
N LYS A 615 31.29 -2.92 -15.21
CA LYS A 615 30.61 -1.80 -14.54
C LYS A 615 30.23 -2.05 -13.09
N LEU A 616 30.30 -3.28 -12.56
CA LEU A 616 30.02 -3.49 -11.13
C LEU A 616 31.09 -2.77 -10.31
N LYS A 617 30.63 -2.07 -9.29
CA LYS A 617 31.49 -1.28 -8.39
C LYS A 617 31.40 -1.85 -6.99
N LYS A 618 32.46 -1.65 -6.22
CA LYS A 618 32.42 -1.92 -4.79
C LYS A 618 31.37 -1.00 -4.13
N GLY A 619 30.60 -1.55 -3.21
CA GLY A 619 29.54 -0.84 -2.50
C GLY A 619 29.37 -1.34 -1.07
N GLY A 620 28.52 -0.64 -0.31
CA GLY A 620 28.13 -1.07 1.02
C GLY A 620 27.26 -2.32 0.95
N CYS A 621 27.51 -3.29 1.83
CA CYS A 621 26.74 -4.52 1.95
C CYS A 621 26.42 -4.80 3.41
N GLY A 622 25.25 -5.37 3.67
CA GLY A 622 24.85 -5.81 5.00
C GLY A 622 25.61 -7.05 5.48
N GLY A 623 25.36 -7.41 6.74
CA GLY A 623 25.77 -8.68 7.34
C GLY A 623 27.26 -9.01 7.22
N SER A 624 27.56 -10.31 7.04
CA SER A 624 28.92 -10.83 6.93
C SER A 624 29.67 -10.34 5.69
N ALA A 625 28.96 -9.93 4.64
CA ALA A 625 29.55 -9.46 3.38
C ALA A 625 30.28 -8.11 3.52
N GLY A 626 29.86 -7.28 4.47
CA GLY A 626 30.49 -5.98 4.73
C GLY A 626 31.88 -6.07 5.39
N ALA A 627 32.22 -7.21 6.03
CA ALA A 627 33.42 -7.32 6.88
C ALA A 627 34.76 -7.30 6.12
N GLY A 628 34.75 -7.51 4.79
CA GLY A 628 35.96 -7.66 3.97
C GLY A 628 36.26 -6.55 2.96
N GLY A 629 35.34 -5.60 2.74
CA GLY A 629 35.52 -4.52 1.75
C GLY A 629 35.66 -4.99 0.29
N ASP A 630 35.30 -6.24 -0.02
CA ASP A 630 35.35 -6.84 -1.36
C ASP A 630 33.96 -7.20 -1.90
N CYS A 631 32.96 -6.41 -1.50
CA CYS A 631 31.58 -6.58 -1.92
C CYS A 631 31.23 -5.62 -3.06
N TYR A 632 30.53 -6.12 -4.08
CA TYR A 632 30.10 -5.39 -5.27
C TYR A 632 28.58 -5.33 -5.34
N VAL A 633 28.09 -4.20 -5.85
CA VAL A 633 26.66 -3.86 -5.94
C VAL A 633 26.25 -3.62 -7.39
N PHE A 634 24.94 -3.63 -7.62
CA PHE A 634 24.31 -3.53 -8.92
C PHE A 634 23.54 -2.22 -9.07
N ASP A 635 23.60 -1.65 -10.26
CA ASP A 635 22.64 -0.65 -10.72
C ASP A 635 21.58 -1.34 -11.60
N PHE A 636 20.40 -1.58 -11.04
CA PHE A 636 19.27 -2.21 -11.74
C PHE A 636 18.72 -1.34 -12.89
N GLY A 637 19.10 -0.06 -12.93
CA GLY A 637 18.79 0.83 -14.03
C GLY A 637 19.67 0.63 -15.27
N ASP A 638 20.86 0.04 -15.09
CA ASP A 638 21.75 -0.33 -16.17
C ASP A 638 21.39 -1.73 -16.68
N PRO A 639 21.02 -1.90 -17.97
CA PRO A 639 20.54 -3.17 -18.48
C PRO A 639 21.59 -4.30 -18.46
N ASP A 640 22.88 -3.97 -18.54
CA ASP A 640 23.94 -4.99 -18.46
C ASP A 640 24.15 -5.46 -17.02
N GLN A 641 24.07 -4.54 -16.05
CA GLN A 641 24.17 -4.88 -14.62
C GLN A 641 22.92 -5.62 -14.12
N LEU A 642 21.73 -5.20 -14.55
CA LEU A 642 20.49 -5.93 -14.26
C LEU A 642 20.56 -7.36 -14.81
N GLN A 643 21.03 -7.54 -16.05
CA GLN A 643 21.23 -8.88 -16.61
C GLN A 643 22.25 -9.67 -15.79
N ALA A 644 23.37 -9.07 -15.39
CA ALA A 644 24.37 -9.71 -14.56
C ALA A 644 23.80 -10.19 -13.22
N TYR A 645 22.91 -9.40 -12.61
CA TYR A 645 22.22 -9.76 -11.37
C TYR A 645 21.24 -10.93 -11.56
N LEU A 646 20.35 -10.83 -12.55
CA LEU A 646 19.38 -11.90 -12.82
C LEU A 646 20.07 -13.21 -13.24
N ASP A 647 21.22 -13.12 -13.91
CA ASP A 647 22.02 -14.27 -14.31
C ASP A 647 22.52 -15.13 -13.14
N LEU A 648 22.70 -14.56 -11.94
CA LEU A 648 23.13 -15.26 -10.74
C LEU A 648 22.08 -16.23 -10.18
N HIS A 649 20.81 -16.05 -10.55
CA HIS A 649 19.69 -16.87 -10.09
C HIS A 649 19.54 -18.16 -10.91
N ARG A 650 20.05 -18.17 -12.15
CA ARG A 650 19.75 -19.22 -13.15
C ARG A 650 19.98 -20.64 -12.65
N THR A 651 21.13 -20.90 -12.03
CA THR A 651 21.44 -22.25 -11.55
C THR A 651 20.52 -22.70 -10.43
N MET A 652 20.14 -21.80 -9.52
CA MET A 652 19.21 -22.12 -8.43
C MET A 652 17.78 -22.31 -8.94
N ASP A 653 17.35 -21.53 -9.94
CA ASP A 653 16.07 -21.74 -10.64
C ASP A 653 16.04 -23.12 -11.33
N GLU A 654 17.10 -23.50 -12.05
CA GLU A 654 17.22 -24.84 -12.68
C GLU A 654 17.24 -25.99 -11.66
N GLN A 655 17.68 -25.72 -10.44
CA GLN A 655 17.73 -26.66 -9.32
C GLN A 655 16.38 -26.80 -8.59
N GLY A 656 15.37 -25.99 -8.91
CA GLY A 656 14.00 -26.14 -8.42
C GLY A 656 13.51 -25.04 -7.47
N ASN A 657 14.10 -23.85 -7.50
CA ASN A 657 13.55 -22.70 -6.79
C ASN A 657 12.30 -22.17 -7.54
N ASP A 658 11.15 -22.02 -6.85
CA ASP A 658 9.88 -21.61 -7.48
C ASP A 658 9.72 -20.08 -7.58
N PHE A 659 10.18 -19.36 -6.55
CA PHE A 659 10.16 -17.91 -6.47
C PHE A 659 11.25 -17.39 -5.52
N TRP A 660 11.39 -16.09 -5.40
CA TRP A 660 12.50 -15.48 -4.65
C TRP A 660 12.01 -14.66 -3.46
N TRP A 661 12.77 -14.71 -2.37
CA TRP A 661 12.66 -13.80 -1.25
C TRP A 661 13.79 -12.78 -1.32
N LEU A 662 13.46 -11.54 -1.70
CA LEU A 662 14.38 -10.41 -1.69
C LEU A 662 14.19 -9.63 -0.39
N ASP A 663 15.02 -9.91 0.60
CA ASP A 663 14.82 -9.47 1.98
C ASP A 663 15.34 -8.03 2.22
N TRP A 664 16.66 -7.90 2.26
CA TRP A 664 17.34 -6.62 2.49
C TRP A 664 17.51 -5.84 1.20
N CYS A 665 16.41 -5.60 0.46
CA CYS A 665 16.53 -4.70 -0.68
C CYS A 665 16.99 -3.34 -0.13
N CYS A 666 18.12 -2.76 -0.53
CA CYS A 666 18.98 -3.31 -1.58
C CYS A 666 20.47 -3.32 -1.28
N ASP A 667 20.93 -3.56 -0.05
CA ASP A 667 22.32 -3.30 0.33
C ASP A 667 22.73 -1.89 -0.18
N GLY A 668 23.83 -1.76 -0.92
CA GLY A 668 24.19 -0.57 -1.70
C GLY A 668 23.82 -0.63 -3.19
N SER A 669 23.08 -1.65 -3.63
CA SER A 669 22.49 -1.71 -4.97
C SER A 669 21.34 -0.71 -5.10
N GLN A 670 21.13 -0.20 -6.31
CA GLN A 670 20.18 0.88 -6.57
C GLN A 670 19.60 0.78 -7.99
N SER A 671 18.78 1.75 -8.38
CA SER A 671 18.39 1.96 -9.77
C SER A 671 18.71 3.40 -10.17
N SER A 672 19.54 3.59 -11.19
CA SER A 672 19.85 4.91 -11.75
C SER A 672 18.77 5.45 -12.69
N LEU A 673 17.71 4.69 -12.95
CA LEU A 673 16.58 5.12 -13.78
C LEU A 673 15.73 6.13 -13.01
N PRO A 674 15.61 7.38 -13.48
CA PRO A 674 14.66 8.33 -12.88
C PRO A 674 13.23 7.84 -13.09
N GLY A 675 12.36 8.17 -12.12
CA GLY A 675 10.93 7.91 -12.17
C GLY A 675 10.51 6.47 -11.89
N VAL A 676 11.37 5.68 -11.25
CA VAL A 676 11.02 4.39 -10.62
C VAL A 676 11.72 4.28 -9.26
N THR A 677 11.13 3.54 -8.33
CA THR A 677 11.84 3.14 -7.10
C THR A 677 12.66 1.87 -7.34
N PRO A 678 13.86 1.73 -6.72
CA PRO A 678 14.65 0.51 -6.78
C PRO A 678 13.84 -0.76 -6.45
N ASP A 679 13.12 -0.78 -5.31
CA ASP A 679 12.37 -1.96 -4.86
C ASP A 679 11.28 -2.34 -5.88
N ALA A 680 10.43 -1.39 -6.30
CA ALA A 680 9.36 -1.70 -7.26
C ALA A 680 9.91 -2.12 -8.64
N TRP A 681 11.03 -1.54 -9.08
CA TRP A 681 11.66 -1.94 -10.32
C TRP A 681 12.21 -3.36 -10.26
N ILE A 682 12.99 -3.71 -9.23
CA ILE A 682 13.57 -5.05 -9.13
C ILE A 682 12.49 -6.10 -8.84
N ASN A 683 11.47 -5.78 -8.06
CA ASN A 683 10.33 -6.66 -7.80
C ASN A 683 9.58 -7.00 -9.09
N GLN A 684 9.39 -6.03 -9.99
CA GLN A 684 8.81 -6.26 -11.31
C GLN A 684 9.68 -7.19 -12.18
N GLN A 685 11.01 -7.15 -12.04
CA GLN A 685 11.91 -8.05 -12.75
C GLN A 685 11.85 -9.48 -12.20
N TYR A 686 11.84 -9.64 -10.86
CA TYR A 686 11.65 -10.95 -10.23
C TYR A 686 10.33 -11.59 -10.63
N ALA A 687 9.22 -10.85 -10.56
CA ALA A 687 7.91 -11.36 -10.98
C ALA A 687 7.91 -11.77 -12.46
N SER A 688 8.63 -11.04 -13.32
CA SER A 688 8.75 -11.42 -14.74
C SER A 688 9.61 -12.68 -14.93
N MET A 689 10.64 -12.87 -14.11
CA MET A 689 11.50 -14.05 -14.11
C MET A 689 10.75 -15.29 -13.62
N THR A 690 10.14 -15.23 -12.44
CA THR A 690 9.42 -16.35 -11.82
C THR A 690 8.13 -16.69 -12.55
N GLY A 691 7.52 -15.71 -13.24
CA GLY A 691 6.31 -15.92 -14.04
C GLY A 691 6.53 -16.88 -15.21
N LYS A 692 7.75 -16.99 -15.74
CA LYS A 692 8.09 -17.98 -16.78
C LYS A 692 7.96 -19.42 -16.26
N ASN A 693 8.20 -19.64 -14.98
CA ASN A 693 8.13 -20.94 -14.32
C ASN A 693 6.73 -21.20 -13.73
N ASN A 694 6.03 -20.15 -13.28
CA ASN A 694 4.76 -20.24 -12.55
C ASN A 694 3.52 -19.98 -13.41
N GLY A 695 3.47 -20.50 -14.63
CA GLY A 695 2.27 -20.41 -15.49
C GLY A 695 1.85 -18.97 -15.87
N GLY A 696 2.78 -18.01 -15.80
CA GLY A 696 2.53 -16.59 -16.01
C GLY A 696 2.18 -15.79 -14.75
N ARG A 697 2.19 -16.39 -13.55
CA ARG A 697 1.84 -15.76 -12.26
C ARG A 697 3.05 -15.60 -11.36
N GLY A 698 4.05 -14.91 -11.87
CA GLY A 698 5.25 -14.65 -11.10
C GLY A 698 5.04 -13.57 -10.06
N PHE A 699 5.76 -13.72 -8.95
CA PHE A 699 5.82 -12.77 -7.86
C PHE A 699 7.18 -12.88 -7.16
N VAL A 700 7.41 -11.99 -6.20
CA VAL A 700 8.54 -11.99 -5.27
C VAL A 700 8.02 -11.78 -3.84
N LEU A 701 8.62 -12.45 -2.87
CA LEU A 701 8.46 -12.08 -1.45
C LEU A 701 9.46 -10.95 -1.17
N SER A 702 8.99 -9.73 -0.93
CA SER A 702 9.89 -8.59 -0.69
C SER A 702 9.22 -7.48 0.13
N ARG A 703 10.02 -6.51 0.59
CA ARG A 703 9.48 -5.22 1.02
C ARG A 703 8.98 -4.45 -0.21
N ALA A 704 7.93 -3.66 -0.02
CA ALA A 704 7.26 -2.90 -1.06
C ALA A 704 7.29 -1.40 -0.75
N TYR A 705 6.78 -0.59 -1.68
CA TYR A 705 6.40 0.81 -1.50
C TYR A 705 7.54 1.83 -1.38
N GLY A 706 8.78 1.37 -1.19
CA GLY A 706 9.88 2.24 -0.81
C GLY A 706 11.20 1.91 -1.49
N SER A 707 12.28 2.32 -0.82
CA SER A 707 13.65 1.95 -1.12
C SER A 707 14.48 2.13 0.14
N LEU A 708 15.36 1.17 0.42
CA LEU A 708 16.30 1.26 1.54
C LEU A 708 17.21 2.48 1.43
N GLN A 709 17.62 2.85 0.21
CA GLN A 709 18.51 3.98 -0.02
C GLN A 709 17.84 5.34 0.24
N ALA A 710 16.51 5.41 0.19
CA ALA A 710 15.78 6.67 0.37
C ALA A 710 15.48 6.99 1.84
N ALA A 711 15.21 5.96 2.67
CA ALA A 711 14.69 6.18 4.02
C ALA A 711 15.10 5.09 5.04
N GLY A 712 16.07 4.24 4.70
CA GLY A 712 16.46 3.13 5.57
C GLY A 712 15.44 2.00 5.59
N TYR A 713 15.69 1.03 6.48
CA TYR A 713 15.01 -0.26 6.47
C TYR A 713 13.52 -0.12 6.78
N SER A 714 13.19 0.53 7.91
CA SER A 714 11.83 0.93 8.30
C SER A 714 11.39 2.26 7.68
N GLY A 715 11.88 2.62 6.48
CA GLY A 715 11.68 3.94 5.90
C GLY A 715 10.22 4.38 5.81
N GLN A 716 9.95 5.63 6.20
CA GLN A 716 8.63 6.26 6.20
C GLN A 716 8.41 7.19 5.00
N ALA A 717 9.46 7.47 4.22
CA ALA A 717 9.39 8.40 3.11
C ALA A 717 8.45 7.89 2.01
N ALA A 718 7.50 8.73 1.63
CA ALA A 718 6.63 8.51 0.49
C ALA A 718 7.46 8.51 -0.79
N LEU A 719 7.46 7.40 -1.55
CA LEU A 719 8.04 7.38 -2.89
C LEU A 719 6.93 7.32 -3.95
N PRO A 720 6.90 8.25 -4.94
CA PRO A 720 5.75 8.44 -5.84
C PRO A 720 5.31 7.22 -6.64
N THR A 721 6.19 6.26 -6.90
CA THR A 721 5.87 5.08 -7.75
C THR A 721 5.67 3.78 -6.99
N GLY A 722 6.15 3.68 -5.74
CA GLY A 722 6.21 2.43 -4.98
C GLY A 722 4.87 1.70 -4.87
N PRO A 723 3.88 2.24 -4.13
CA PRO A 723 2.60 1.56 -3.84
C PRO A 723 1.79 1.17 -5.07
N TRP A 724 1.88 1.95 -6.15
CA TRP A 724 1.04 1.75 -7.33
C TRP A 724 1.58 0.64 -8.23
N ALA A 725 2.91 0.47 -8.28
CA ALA A 725 3.57 -0.52 -9.08
C ALA A 725 3.74 -1.87 -8.36
N ASP A 726 4.16 -1.87 -7.09
CA ASP A 726 4.53 -3.08 -6.35
C ASP A 726 3.40 -4.10 -6.23
N LYS A 727 2.15 -3.64 -6.11
CA LYS A 727 1.01 -4.56 -5.99
C LYS A 727 0.87 -5.54 -7.15
N ARG A 728 1.46 -5.23 -8.32
CA ARG A 728 1.45 -6.12 -9.49
C ARG A 728 2.44 -7.27 -9.40
N SER A 729 3.41 -7.23 -8.49
CA SER A 729 4.57 -8.12 -8.49
C SER A 729 4.94 -8.70 -7.13
N THR A 730 4.47 -8.09 -6.03
CA THR A 730 5.07 -8.29 -4.72
C THR A 730 4.09 -8.93 -3.74
N VAL A 731 4.54 -9.97 -3.03
CA VAL A 731 4.02 -10.35 -1.72
C VAL A 731 4.78 -9.49 -0.72
N HIS A 732 4.10 -8.49 -0.17
CA HIS A 732 4.72 -7.57 0.78
C HIS A 732 4.83 -8.24 2.15
N PHE A 733 6.04 -8.36 2.70
CA PHE A 733 6.20 -8.67 4.12
C PHE A 733 6.54 -7.41 4.91
N THR A 734 5.89 -7.26 6.07
CA THR A 734 5.97 -6.05 6.90
C THR A 734 7.25 -5.95 7.73
N GLY A 735 8.20 -6.87 7.57
CA GLY A 735 9.51 -6.83 8.23
C GLY A 735 9.55 -7.30 9.69
N ASP A 736 10.62 -6.92 10.37
CA ASP A 736 11.20 -7.58 11.54
C ASP A 736 10.60 -7.01 12.84
N THR A 737 9.30 -7.23 13.02
CA THR A 737 8.56 -6.76 14.20
C THR A 737 8.97 -7.49 15.48
N SER A 738 8.72 -6.88 16.64
CA SER A 738 8.94 -7.55 17.92
C SER A 738 7.79 -8.51 18.25
N SER A 739 8.10 -9.65 18.87
CA SER A 739 7.11 -10.62 19.33
C SER A 739 6.40 -10.16 20.62
N THR A 740 5.45 -9.23 20.52
CA THR A 740 4.69 -8.68 21.67
C THR A 740 3.18 -8.66 21.43
N TRP A 741 2.39 -8.62 22.52
CA TRP A 741 0.94 -8.36 22.45
C TRP A 741 0.58 -7.02 21.80
N GLY A 742 1.43 -6.00 21.98
CA GLY A 742 1.23 -4.68 21.39
C GLY A 742 1.31 -4.72 19.87
N VAL A 743 2.29 -5.45 19.31
CA VAL A 743 2.41 -5.65 17.85
C VAL A 743 1.22 -6.45 17.33
N LEU A 744 0.86 -7.57 17.97
CA LEU A 744 -0.32 -8.35 17.58
C LEU A 744 -1.57 -7.47 17.54
N LYS A 745 -1.77 -6.60 18.55
CA LYS A 745 -2.90 -5.66 18.59
C LYS A 745 -2.89 -4.65 17.44
N MET A 746 -1.72 -4.09 17.14
CA MET A 746 -1.55 -3.10 16.07
C MET A 746 -1.80 -3.72 14.68
N GLU A 747 -1.32 -4.94 14.44
CA GLU A 747 -1.43 -5.62 13.14
C GLU A 747 -2.88 -5.88 12.70
N VAL A 748 -3.80 -6.02 13.66
CA VAL A 748 -5.25 -6.22 13.41
C VAL A 748 -5.82 -5.11 12.52
N GLY A 749 -5.45 -3.85 12.79
CA GLY A 749 -5.88 -2.70 11.99
C GLY A 749 -4.92 -2.33 10.87
N TYR A 750 -3.62 -2.56 11.08
CA TYR A 750 -2.58 -2.16 10.13
C TYR A 750 -2.73 -2.91 8.80
N THR A 751 -2.79 -4.25 8.81
CA THR A 751 -2.80 -5.05 7.57
C THR A 751 -4.02 -4.75 6.68
N PRO A 752 -5.26 -4.67 7.21
CA PRO A 752 -6.42 -4.25 6.41
C PRO A 752 -6.31 -2.78 5.95
N GLY A 753 -5.84 -1.88 6.81
CA GLY A 753 -5.63 -0.48 6.48
C GLY A 753 -4.65 -0.30 5.31
N GLU A 754 -3.51 -0.97 5.35
CA GLU A 754 -2.49 -0.94 4.30
C GLU A 754 -2.98 -1.56 2.99
N SER A 755 -3.70 -2.69 3.08
CA SER A 755 -4.34 -3.33 1.93
C SER A 755 -5.32 -2.38 1.22
N ALA A 756 -6.15 -1.67 1.99
CA ALA A 756 -7.13 -0.73 1.45
C ALA A 756 -6.50 0.59 0.98
N ALA A 757 -5.43 1.05 1.63
CA ALA A 757 -4.71 2.27 1.24
C ALA A 757 -3.99 2.10 -0.12
N THR A 758 -3.46 0.92 -0.42
CA THR A 758 -2.63 0.67 -1.62
C THR A 758 -3.34 -0.15 -2.71
N GLY A 759 -4.41 -0.87 -2.37
CA GLY A 759 -5.00 -1.91 -3.21
C GLY A 759 -4.13 -3.16 -3.33
N MET A 760 -3.16 -3.34 -2.43
CA MET A 760 -2.38 -4.57 -2.29
C MET A 760 -3.25 -5.69 -1.72
N ALA A 761 -3.20 -6.87 -2.34
CA ALA A 761 -3.98 -8.03 -1.91
C ALA A 761 -3.14 -9.11 -1.22
N SER A 762 -1.81 -9.01 -1.30
CA SER A 762 -0.87 -10.05 -0.87
C SER A 762 0.11 -9.46 0.14
N ILE A 763 -0.35 -9.28 1.37
CA ILE A 763 0.46 -8.81 2.51
C ILE A 763 0.62 -9.96 3.49
N THR A 764 1.83 -10.10 4.05
CA THR A 764 2.16 -11.01 5.14
C THR A 764 2.88 -10.26 6.24
N HIS A 765 2.70 -10.71 7.47
CA HIS A 765 3.60 -10.41 8.59
C HIS A 765 4.19 -11.72 9.10
N ASP A 766 5.15 -11.64 10.01
CA ASP A 766 5.68 -12.81 10.69
C ASP A 766 4.69 -13.25 11.76
N ILE A 767 4.06 -14.41 11.56
CA ILE A 767 3.13 -14.93 12.57
C ILE A 767 3.93 -15.32 13.81
N GLY A 768 3.70 -14.60 14.90
CA GLY A 768 4.49 -14.67 16.13
C GLY A 768 5.47 -13.51 16.31
N GLY A 769 5.59 -12.60 15.34
CA GLY A 769 6.62 -11.56 15.29
C GLY A 769 7.99 -12.14 14.94
N HIS A 770 8.93 -11.28 14.54
CA HIS A 770 10.26 -11.71 14.13
C HIS A 770 11.20 -11.90 15.34
N ASN A 771 11.35 -10.84 16.14
CA ASN A 771 12.32 -10.76 17.21
C ASN A 771 11.71 -11.13 18.56
N ASP A 772 12.16 -12.23 19.17
CA ASP A 772 11.75 -12.59 20.53
C ASP A 772 12.16 -11.50 21.53
N THR A 773 11.24 -11.16 22.42
CA THR A 773 11.46 -10.20 23.50
C THR A 773 11.18 -10.80 24.88
N THR A 774 10.86 -12.09 24.93
CA THR A 774 10.35 -12.75 26.14
C THR A 774 11.45 -13.40 26.96
N GLY A 775 12.57 -13.78 26.31
CA GLY A 775 13.69 -14.46 26.96
C GLY A 775 13.38 -15.92 27.33
N LEU A 776 12.25 -16.47 26.89
CA LEU A 776 11.90 -17.85 27.14
C LEU A 776 12.75 -18.79 26.28
N THR A 777 13.24 -19.86 26.89
CA THR A 777 14.00 -20.90 26.18
C THR A 777 13.05 -21.82 25.43
N GLY A 778 13.28 -21.96 24.13
CA GLY A 778 12.57 -22.86 23.23
C GLY A 778 12.98 -24.32 23.39
N SER A 779 12.41 -25.16 22.54
CA SER A 779 12.48 -26.62 22.62
C SER A 779 13.51 -27.23 21.69
N GLU A 780 13.91 -26.52 20.64
CA GLU A 780 14.80 -27.04 19.61
C GLU A 780 16.27 -26.66 19.86
N LYS A 781 17.17 -27.61 19.58
CA LYS A 781 18.61 -27.35 19.48
C LYS A 781 19.04 -27.42 18.04
N TYR A 782 19.81 -26.45 17.61
CA TYR A 782 20.37 -26.35 16.27
C TYR A 782 21.87 -26.08 16.36
N THR A 783 22.59 -26.28 15.24
CA THR A 783 24.04 -26.02 15.18
C THR A 783 24.26 -24.84 14.25
N GLU A 784 24.97 -23.82 14.75
CA GLU A 784 25.27 -22.61 14.00
C GLU A 784 26.72 -22.20 14.30
N GLY A 785 27.52 -21.96 13.27
CA GLY A 785 28.95 -21.67 13.45
C GLY A 785 29.72 -22.77 14.20
N GLY A 786 29.27 -24.03 14.13
CA GLY A 786 29.85 -25.15 14.87
C GLY A 786 29.52 -25.19 16.36
N GLN A 787 28.63 -24.31 16.84
CA GLN A 787 28.15 -24.28 18.21
C GLN A 787 26.71 -24.78 18.29
N THR A 788 26.41 -25.63 19.27
CA THR A 788 25.02 -25.99 19.56
C THR A 788 24.34 -24.83 20.29
N ARG A 789 23.25 -24.34 19.71
CA ARG A 789 22.38 -23.30 20.26
C ARG A 789 21.01 -23.89 20.57
N THR A 790 20.20 -23.13 21.30
CA THR A 790 18.80 -23.49 21.63
C THR A 790 17.93 -22.33 21.20
N THR A 791 16.79 -22.62 20.58
CA THR A 791 15.83 -21.61 20.15
C THR A 791 15.24 -20.84 21.33
N HIS A 792 14.61 -19.72 21.03
CA HIS A 792 13.68 -19.03 21.95
C HIS A 792 12.24 -19.51 21.72
N LYS A 793 11.28 -19.11 22.55
CA LYS A 793 9.85 -19.35 22.30
C LYS A 793 8.97 -18.20 22.80
N LEU A 794 7.74 -18.15 22.34
CA LEU A 794 6.73 -17.23 22.87
C LEU A 794 6.01 -17.83 24.09
N PRO A 795 5.32 -17.00 24.90
CA PRO A 795 4.23 -17.48 25.73
C PRO A 795 3.21 -18.27 24.90
N ASP A 796 2.72 -19.38 25.44
CA ASP A 796 1.84 -20.32 24.76
C ASP A 796 0.55 -19.65 24.23
N ASP A 797 -0.03 -18.74 25.01
CA ASP A 797 -1.22 -17.98 24.64
C ASP A 797 -0.93 -16.95 23.53
N LEU A 798 0.18 -16.22 23.60
CA LEU A 798 0.60 -15.28 22.55
C LEU A 798 0.81 -16.00 21.21
N TYR A 799 1.50 -17.14 21.22
CA TYR A 799 1.68 -17.98 20.03
C TYR A 799 0.33 -18.41 19.45
N ALA A 800 -0.55 -18.99 20.28
CA ALA A 800 -1.85 -19.46 19.84
C ALA A 800 -2.70 -18.33 19.25
N ARG A 801 -2.74 -17.14 19.88
CA ARG A 801 -3.50 -15.99 19.38
C ARG A 801 -2.94 -15.44 18.06
N TRP A 802 -1.63 -15.44 17.88
CA TRP A 802 -1.04 -14.99 16.61
C TRP A 802 -1.36 -15.96 15.46
N VAL A 803 -1.32 -17.28 15.70
CA VAL A 803 -1.73 -18.27 14.69
C VAL A 803 -3.23 -18.14 14.37
N GLN A 804 -4.07 -17.89 15.38
CA GLN A 804 -5.50 -17.63 15.16
C GLN A 804 -5.72 -16.41 14.26
N PHE A 805 -4.98 -15.33 14.50
CA PHE A 805 -5.01 -14.11 13.67
C PHE A 805 -4.49 -14.38 12.24
N GLY A 806 -3.34 -15.05 12.11
CA GLY A 806 -2.68 -15.43 10.85
C GLY A 806 -3.58 -16.21 9.89
N THR A 807 -4.41 -17.11 10.43
CA THR A 807 -5.39 -17.91 9.68
C THR A 807 -6.29 -17.07 8.77
N PHE A 808 -6.63 -15.84 9.19
CA PHE A 808 -7.53 -14.92 8.49
C PHE A 808 -6.81 -13.71 7.87
N GLN A 809 -5.51 -13.84 7.55
CA GLN A 809 -4.71 -12.85 6.81
C GLN A 809 -4.62 -13.20 5.32
N PRO A 810 -4.08 -12.33 4.44
CA PRO A 810 -3.89 -12.69 3.04
C PRO A 810 -2.94 -13.87 2.83
N ILE A 811 -1.79 -13.89 3.53
CA ILE A 811 -0.75 -14.94 3.46
C ILE A 811 -0.43 -15.39 4.89
N ASP A 812 -0.32 -16.70 5.10
CA ASP A 812 -0.10 -17.33 6.41
C ASP A 812 1.35 -17.83 6.50
N ARG A 813 2.26 -16.98 7.00
CA ARG A 813 3.69 -17.28 7.11
C ARG A 813 4.17 -17.32 8.55
N LEU A 814 4.45 -18.54 9.02
CA LEU A 814 5.20 -18.77 10.24
C LEU A 814 6.66 -18.38 10.00
N HIS A 815 7.16 -17.37 10.72
CA HIS A 815 8.55 -16.92 10.63
C HIS A 815 9.07 -16.33 11.95
N SER A 816 10.40 -16.40 12.13
CA SER A 816 11.08 -15.88 13.31
C SER A 816 12.60 -15.75 13.12
N ASN A 817 13.20 -14.97 14.01
CA ASN A 817 14.62 -14.99 14.32
C ASN A 817 14.90 -16.03 15.42
N HIS A 818 15.36 -17.23 15.05
CA HIS A 818 15.80 -18.28 15.99
C HIS A 818 14.79 -18.64 17.11
N SER A 819 13.49 -18.62 16.83
CA SER A 819 12.42 -18.86 17.82
C SER A 819 11.41 -19.91 17.33
N ASP A 820 10.95 -20.78 18.22
CA ASP A 820 9.95 -21.82 17.95
C ASP A 820 8.69 -21.23 17.29
N ARG A 821 8.23 -21.80 16.17
CA ARG A 821 7.00 -21.40 15.47
C ARG A 821 6.02 -22.54 15.18
N LEU A 822 6.36 -23.76 15.57
CA LEU A 822 5.60 -24.96 15.23
C LEU A 822 4.72 -25.44 16.40
N PRO A 823 3.50 -25.93 16.15
CA PRO A 823 2.54 -26.24 17.23
C PRO A 823 3.07 -27.19 18.30
N TRP A 824 3.81 -28.23 17.90
CA TRP A 824 4.35 -29.25 18.80
C TRP A 824 5.49 -28.77 19.71
N GLN A 825 5.95 -27.53 19.54
CA GLN A 825 6.93 -26.88 20.41
C GLN A 825 6.26 -26.18 21.63
N TYR A 826 4.92 -26.11 21.64
CA TYR A 826 4.12 -25.42 22.65
C TYR A 826 3.29 -26.39 23.51
N GLY A 827 2.78 -25.89 24.64
CA GLY A 827 1.94 -26.67 25.56
C GLY A 827 0.61 -27.08 24.94
N THR A 828 -0.05 -28.07 25.57
CA THR A 828 -1.18 -28.80 24.99
C THR A 828 -2.32 -27.91 24.47
N ALA A 829 -2.70 -26.85 25.21
CA ALA A 829 -3.79 -25.96 24.81
C ALA A 829 -3.41 -25.10 23.58
N ALA A 830 -2.22 -24.50 23.60
CA ALA A 830 -1.72 -23.70 22.49
C ALA A 830 -1.47 -24.53 21.23
N ARG A 831 -0.87 -25.71 21.38
CA ARG A 831 -0.71 -26.68 20.30
C ARG A 831 -2.05 -27.03 19.65
N LYS A 832 -3.04 -27.45 20.46
CA LYS A 832 -4.37 -27.82 19.95
C LYS A 832 -5.02 -26.67 19.17
N SER A 833 -4.88 -25.44 19.67
CA SER A 833 -5.34 -24.24 18.96
C SER A 833 -4.62 -24.08 17.62
N ALA A 834 -3.28 -24.08 17.63
CA ALA A 834 -2.50 -23.85 16.42
C ALA A 834 -2.73 -24.96 15.37
N ASP A 835 -2.79 -26.23 15.77
CA ASP A 835 -3.13 -27.35 14.88
C ASP A 835 -4.49 -27.12 14.19
N ALA A 836 -5.51 -26.72 14.95
CA ALA A 836 -6.85 -26.49 14.42
C ALA A 836 -6.91 -25.28 13.46
N PHE A 837 -6.20 -24.20 13.78
CA PHE A 837 -6.23 -22.97 13.00
C PHE A 837 -5.36 -23.04 11.73
N LEU A 838 -4.21 -23.72 11.76
CA LEU A 838 -3.43 -24.01 10.55
C LEU A 838 -4.19 -24.96 9.59
N ASN A 839 -4.91 -25.95 10.11
CA ASN A 839 -5.82 -26.75 9.28
C ASN A 839 -6.99 -25.92 8.74
N LEU A 840 -7.56 -25.01 9.56
CA LEU A 840 -8.60 -24.10 9.09
C LEU A 840 -8.10 -23.18 7.98
N ARG A 841 -6.85 -22.69 8.04
CA ARG A 841 -6.22 -21.90 6.98
C ARG A 841 -6.23 -22.66 5.66
N GLU A 842 -5.72 -23.90 5.66
CA GLU A 842 -5.69 -24.73 4.47
C GLU A 842 -7.10 -25.05 3.95
N ASN A 843 -8.05 -25.28 4.87
CA ASN A 843 -9.45 -25.48 4.51
C ASN A 843 -10.11 -24.23 3.92
N LEU A 844 -9.63 -23.03 4.27
CA LEU A 844 -10.12 -21.74 3.78
C LEU A 844 -9.59 -21.36 2.39
N VAL A 845 -8.58 -22.05 1.85
CA VAL A 845 -8.00 -21.75 0.52
C VAL A 845 -9.05 -21.53 -0.57
N PRO A 846 -10.14 -22.31 -0.72
CA PRO A 846 -11.18 -22.04 -1.71
C PRO A 846 -11.88 -20.68 -1.55
N TYR A 847 -12.04 -20.21 -0.32
CA TYR A 847 -12.59 -18.89 0.00
C TYR A 847 -11.55 -17.80 -0.25
N THR A 848 -10.37 -17.93 0.37
CA THR A 848 -9.22 -17.01 0.22
C THR A 848 -8.90 -16.75 -1.24
N TYR A 849 -8.85 -17.81 -2.04
CA TYR A 849 -8.50 -17.73 -3.45
C TYR A 849 -9.56 -17.06 -4.31
N SER A 850 -10.84 -17.25 -3.97
CA SER A 850 -11.93 -16.52 -4.64
C SER A 850 -11.90 -15.04 -4.28
N LEU A 851 -11.52 -14.68 -3.05
CA LEU A 851 -11.29 -13.30 -2.64
C LEU A 851 -10.05 -12.69 -3.31
N ALA A 852 -8.99 -13.47 -3.48
CA ALA A 852 -7.81 -13.05 -4.23
C ALA A 852 -8.15 -12.77 -5.71
N GLU A 853 -8.99 -13.60 -6.33
CA GLU A 853 -9.50 -13.31 -7.69
C GLU A 853 -10.41 -12.08 -7.71
N GLU A 854 -11.24 -11.89 -6.68
CA GLU A 854 -12.04 -10.67 -6.55
C GLU A 854 -11.13 -9.43 -6.45
N ALA A 855 -10.05 -9.51 -5.66
CA ALA A 855 -9.07 -8.45 -5.55
C ALA A 855 -8.34 -8.19 -6.87
N ASN A 856 -7.93 -9.23 -7.58
CA ASN A 856 -7.35 -9.08 -8.92
C ASN A 856 -8.34 -8.45 -9.92
N ARG A 857 -9.63 -8.76 -9.83
CA ARG A 857 -10.65 -8.24 -10.75
C ARG A 857 -11.11 -6.81 -10.40
N THR A 858 -11.09 -6.43 -9.12
CA THR A 858 -11.77 -5.22 -8.62
C THR A 858 -10.90 -4.30 -7.80
N GLY A 859 -9.68 -4.69 -7.45
CA GLY A 859 -8.83 -3.97 -6.50
C GLY A 859 -9.30 -4.01 -5.03
N VAL A 860 -10.46 -4.58 -4.73
CA VAL A 860 -10.96 -4.69 -3.35
C VAL A 860 -10.22 -5.81 -2.63
N PRO A 861 -9.48 -5.53 -1.54
CA PRO A 861 -8.58 -6.50 -0.92
C PRO A 861 -9.30 -7.66 -0.23
N ILE A 862 -8.54 -8.71 0.09
CA ILE A 862 -8.99 -9.90 0.83
C ILE A 862 -9.42 -9.50 2.25
N VAL A 863 -8.53 -8.85 3.00
CA VAL A 863 -8.81 -8.25 4.30
C VAL A 863 -9.25 -6.81 4.12
N ARG A 864 -10.32 -6.40 4.81
CA ARG A 864 -10.99 -5.12 4.58
C ARG A 864 -11.25 -4.43 5.91
N PRO A 865 -10.76 -3.20 6.11
CA PRO A 865 -11.12 -2.43 7.28
C PRO A 865 -12.63 -2.15 7.25
N THR A 866 -13.26 -2.03 8.41
CA THR A 866 -14.73 -2.03 8.53
C THR A 866 -15.41 -0.89 7.78
N TYR A 867 -14.75 0.27 7.67
CA TYR A 867 -15.24 1.41 6.87
C TYR A 867 -15.37 1.11 5.37
N LEU A 868 -14.73 0.07 4.84
CA LEU A 868 -14.88 -0.33 3.43
C LEU A 868 -16.25 -0.97 3.15
N GLU A 869 -16.83 -1.61 4.16
CA GLU A 869 -18.16 -2.24 4.08
C GLU A 869 -19.27 -1.32 4.62
N TYR A 870 -18.93 -0.39 5.51
CA TYR A 870 -19.86 0.53 6.19
C TYR A 870 -19.31 1.96 6.27
N PRO A 871 -19.13 2.65 5.13
CA PRO A 871 -18.46 3.96 5.09
C PRO A 871 -19.29 5.09 5.74
N ASP A 872 -20.60 4.89 5.91
CA ASP A 872 -21.48 5.89 6.54
C ASP A 872 -21.67 5.67 8.05
N GLU A 873 -21.06 4.63 8.63
CA GLU A 873 -21.15 4.31 10.05
C GLU A 873 -19.90 4.81 10.79
N ALA A 874 -20.06 5.74 11.75
CA ALA A 874 -18.94 6.30 12.50
C ALA A 874 -18.13 5.21 13.25
N GLN A 875 -18.82 4.19 13.76
CA GLN A 875 -18.21 3.06 14.46
C GLN A 875 -17.26 2.27 13.55
N ALA A 876 -17.49 2.23 12.24
CA ALA A 876 -16.60 1.55 11.30
C ALA A 876 -15.22 2.21 11.20
N TYR A 877 -15.11 3.48 11.55
CA TYR A 877 -13.82 4.15 11.65
C TYR A 877 -13.19 3.91 13.04
N ALA A 878 -14.02 3.96 14.09
CA ALA A 878 -13.57 3.82 15.47
C ALA A 878 -13.06 2.39 15.81
N THR A 879 -13.57 1.36 15.15
CA THR A 879 -13.20 -0.04 15.42
C THR A 879 -12.27 -0.67 14.38
N ALA A 880 -11.88 0.08 13.34
CA ALA A 880 -10.99 -0.42 12.28
C ALA A 880 -9.61 -0.90 12.79
N GLY A 881 -9.23 -0.51 14.00
CA GLY A 881 -8.02 -0.98 14.69
C GLY A 881 -8.15 -2.32 15.43
N SER A 882 -9.38 -2.81 15.64
CA SER A 882 -9.66 -3.97 16.52
C SER A 882 -10.42 -5.10 15.85
N GLU A 883 -11.01 -4.84 14.68
CA GLU A 883 -11.75 -5.83 13.91
C GLU A 883 -11.76 -5.45 12.42
N TYR A 884 -11.92 -6.45 11.57
CA TYR A 884 -11.90 -6.28 10.12
C TYR A 884 -12.72 -7.37 9.44
N PHE A 885 -12.90 -7.21 8.14
CA PHE A 885 -13.64 -8.11 7.28
C PHE A 885 -12.69 -9.02 6.48
N TYR A 886 -12.91 -10.34 6.52
CA TYR A 886 -12.26 -11.31 5.64
C TYR A 886 -13.20 -11.64 4.47
N GLY A 887 -13.01 -10.94 3.35
CA GLY A 887 -14.03 -10.79 2.31
C GLY A 887 -15.19 -9.91 2.80
N SER A 888 -16.38 -9.99 2.19
CA SER A 888 -17.53 -9.16 2.61
C SER A 888 -18.41 -9.79 3.71
N ASP A 889 -18.27 -11.09 3.92
CA ASP A 889 -19.22 -11.90 4.68
C ASP A 889 -18.74 -12.34 6.07
N VAL A 890 -17.43 -12.23 6.35
CA VAL A 890 -16.81 -12.72 7.59
C VAL A 890 -16.22 -11.55 8.38
N LEU A 891 -16.77 -11.24 9.55
CA LEU A 891 -16.20 -10.27 10.49
C LEU A 891 -15.26 -11.02 11.45
N VAL A 892 -14.02 -10.55 11.57
CA VAL A 892 -12.97 -11.13 12.41
C VAL A 892 -12.57 -10.09 13.46
N ALA A 893 -12.60 -10.48 14.74
CA ALA A 893 -12.18 -9.63 15.86
C ALA A 893 -11.16 -10.40 16.72
N PRO A 894 -9.87 -10.39 16.33
CA PRO A 894 -8.82 -11.15 17.03
C PRO A 894 -8.72 -10.80 18.51
N VAL A 895 -8.33 -11.77 19.32
CA VAL A 895 -8.00 -11.55 20.73
C VAL A 895 -6.53 -11.14 20.82
N THR A 896 -6.28 -9.98 21.42
CA THR A 896 -4.95 -9.36 21.51
C THR A 896 -4.54 -9.12 22.96
N ASP A 897 -5.16 -9.83 23.90
CA ASP A 897 -4.89 -9.76 25.33
C ASP A 897 -4.42 -11.12 25.87
N PRO A 898 -3.53 -11.16 26.89
CA PRO A 898 -3.05 -12.40 27.50
C PRO A 898 -4.16 -13.27 28.11
N GLY A 899 -3.90 -14.58 28.14
CA GLY A 899 -4.70 -15.59 28.83
C GLY A 899 -5.35 -16.62 27.91
N GLU A 900 -5.54 -17.83 28.45
CA GLU A 900 -6.26 -18.91 27.74
C GLU A 900 -7.74 -18.58 27.51
N SER A 901 -8.32 -17.68 28.31
CA SER A 901 -9.63 -17.08 28.07
C SER A 901 -9.54 -15.57 28.15
N ALA A 902 -10.18 -14.89 27.20
CA ALA A 902 -10.16 -13.45 27.08
C ALA A 902 -11.52 -12.93 26.58
N THR A 903 -11.79 -11.66 26.87
CA THR A 903 -13.03 -10.97 26.45
C THR A 903 -12.68 -9.74 25.62
N THR A 904 -13.13 -9.71 24.37
CA THR A 904 -12.96 -8.56 23.47
C THR A 904 -14.27 -7.81 23.25
N SER A 905 -14.19 -6.55 22.86
CA SER A 905 -15.32 -5.71 22.48
C SER A 905 -15.49 -5.79 20.96
N VAL A 906 -16.64 -6.25 20.48
CA VAL A 906 -16.91 -6.39 19.05
C VAL A 906 -18.04 -5.47 18.67
N TRP A 907 -17.85 -4.60 17.68
CA TRP A 907 -18.96 -3.87 17.08
C TRP A 907 -19.55 -4.74 15.98
N PHE A 908 -20.83 -5.04 16.11
CA PHE A 908 -21.60 -5.74 15.09
C PHE A 908 -22.27 -4.70 14.21
N PRO A 909 -21.87 -4.57 12.93
CA PRO A 909 -22.49 -3.62 12.03
C PRO A 909 -23.98 -3.95 11.79
N PRO A 910 -24.79 -3.02 11.26
CA PRO A 910 -26.22 -3.27 10.99
C PRO A 910 -26.47 -4.58 10.24
N GLY A 911 -27.34 -5.41 10.80
CA GLY A 911 -27.62 -6.76 10.30
C GLY A 911 -27.77 -7.79 11.42
N ARG A 912 -27.60 -9.07 11.06
CA ARG A 912 -27.53 -10.18 12.02
C ARG A 912 -26.25 -10.95 11.74
N TRP A 913 -25.58 -11.38 12.81
CA TRP A 913 -24.29 -12.04 12.75
C TRP A 913 -24.36 -13.38 13.49
N THR A 914 -23.71 -14.39 12.95
CA THR A 914 -23.66 -15.73 13.55
C THR A 914 -22.20 -16.09 13.78
N ASP A 915 -21.84 -16.41 15.02
CA ASP A 915 -20.53 -16.93 15.37
C ASP A 915 -20.26 -18.23 14.60
N TYR A 916 -19.14 -18.27 13.88
CA TYR A 916 -18.76 -19.38 13.03
C TYR A 916 -18.52 -20.67 13.82
N PHE A 917 -17.97 -20.55 15.03
CA PHE A 917 -17.59 -21.70 15.84
C PHE A 917 -18.72 -22.15 16.77
N THR A 918 -19.42 -21.20 17.39
CA THR A 918 -20.43 -21.50 18.41
C THR A 918 -21.87 -21.49 17.90
N GLY A 919 -22.11 -20.93 16.71
CA GLY A 919 -23.45 -20.76 16.14
C GLY A 919 -24.33 -19.72 16.87
N LYS A 920 -23.81 -19.08 17.92
CA LYS A 920 -24.49 -18.01 18.65
C LYS A 920 -24.75 -16.82 17.72
N THR A 921 -25.92 -16.21 17.84
CA THR A 921 -26.31 -15.07 17.00
C THR A 921 -26.25 -13.74 17.77
N TYR A 922 -25.89 -12.68 17.05
CA TYR A 922 -25.76 -11.31 17.54
C TYR A 922 -26.58 -10.36 16.67
N THR A 923 -27.19 -9.36 17.31
CA THR A 923 -27.93 -8.31 16.61
C THR A 923 -26.98 -7.15 16.30
N GLY A 924 -26.94 -6.76 15.04
CA GLY A 924 -26.14 -5.64 14.55
C GLY A 924 -26.65 -4.28 15.00
N GLY A 925 -25.85 -3.24 14.73
CA GLY A 925 -26.05 -1.91 15.30
C GLY A 925 -25.76 -1.87 16.80
N SER A 926 -24.91 -2.79 17.29
CA SER A 926 -24.58 -2.90 18.71
C SER A 926 -23.12 -3.28 18.92
N THR A 927 -22.56 -2.92 20.07
CA THR A 927 -21.24 -3.38 20.53
C THR A 927 -21.44 -4.35 21.68
N GLN A 928 -20.81 -5.52 21.64
CA GLN A 928 -20.96 -6.55 22.65
C GLN A 928 -19.61 -7.03 23.17
N LYS A 929 -19.59 -7.54 24.40
CA LYS A 929 -18.44 -8.26 24.95
C LYS A 929 -18.54 -9.73 24.56
N VAL A 930 -17.48 -10.25 23.93
CA VAL A 930 -17.38 -11.64 23.48
C VAL A 930 -16.22 -12.31 24.20
N THR A 931 -16.53 -13.35 24.97
CA THR A 931 -15.55 -14.16 25.69
C THR A 931 -15.28 -15.44 24.92
N THR A 932 -14.00 -15.78 24.72
CA THR A 932 -13.55 -17.01 24.05
C THR A 932 -12.44 -17.69 24.85
N THR A 933 -12.15 -18.96 24.55
CA THR A 933 -10.94 -19.68 24.99
C THR A 933 -9.91 -19.73 23.86
N LEU A 934 -8.88 -20.58 23.95
CA LEU A 934 -7.99 -20.90 22.83
C LEU A 934 -8.61 -21.87 21.80
N ASP A 935 -9.73 -22.52 22.11
CA ASP A 935 -10.38 -23.44 21.16
C ASP A 935 -11.02 -22.70 19.97
N THR A 936 -11.35 -21.42 20.14
CA THR A 936 -12.06 -20.58 19.16
C THR A 936 -11.53 -19.15 19.16
N MET A 937 -11.87 -18.38 18.12
CA MET A 937 -11.65 -16.94 18.02
C MET A 937 -12.95 -16.24 17.60
N PRO A 938 -13.20 -14.97 17.98
CA PRO A 938 -14.38 -14.22 17.52
C PRO A 938 -14.36 -14.03 15.99
N VAL A 939 -15.13 -14.89 15.30
CA VAL A 939 -15.30 -14.90 13.84
C VAL A 939 -16.79 -15.06 13.55
N PHE A 940 -17.36 -14.15 12.78
CA PHE A 940 -18.81 -14.05 12.60
C PHE A 940 -19.19 -13.99 11.14
N LEU A 941 -20.11 -14.86 10.73
CA LEU A 941 -20.75 -14.82 9.42
C LEU A 941 -21.93 -13.85 9.44
N ARG A 942 -21.95 -12.92 8.49
CA ARG A 942 -23.10 -12.06 8.22
C ARG A 942 -24.28 -12.92 7.78
N ALA A 943 -25.50 -12.57 8.19
CA ALA A 943 -26.71 -13.19 7.66
C ALA A 943 -26.76 -13.10 6.11
N GLY A 944 -26.90 -14.26 5.46
CA GLY A 944 -26.82 -14.41 4.01
C GLY A 944 -25.42 -14.81 3.50
N GLY A 945 -24.39 -14.67 4.33
CA GLY A 945 -23.01 -15.04 4.00
C GLY A 945 -22.85 -16.55 3.80
N ILE A 946 -21.94 -16.90 2.89
CA ILE A 946 -21.66 -18.30 2.50
C ILE A 946 -20.14 -18.49 2.49
N LEU A 947 -19.65 -19.30 3.42
CA LEU A 947 -18.23 -19.61 3.57
C LEU A 947 -17.96 -21.03 3.04
N PRO A 948 -17.32 -21.20 1.87
CA PRO A 948 -16.84 -22.49 1.41
C PRO A 948 -15.53 -22.87 2.08
N THR A 949 -15.43 -24.11 2.53
CA THR A 949 -14.18 -24.72 2.99
C THR A 949 -13.99 -26.10 2.38
N ARG A 950 -12.76 -26.61 2.38
CA ARG A 950 -12.54 -28.05 2.29
C ARG A 950 -13.31 -28.74 3.41
N THR A 951 -13.88 -29.92 3.12
CA THR A 951 -14.61 -30.71 4.13
C THR A 951 -13.66 -31.49 5.05
N HIS A 952 -12.45 -31.78 4.58
CA HIS A 952 -11.46 -32.59 5.27
C HIS A 952 -10.13 -31.87 5.29
N ASP A 953 -9.44 -32.00 6.42
CA ASP A 953 -8.05 -31.59 6.58
C ASP A 953 -7.16 -32.35 5.60
N VAL A 954 -6.17 -31.66 5.03
CA VAL A 954 -5.26 -32.18 4.02
C VAL A 954 -3.83 -31.77 4.36
N SER A 955 -2.84 -32.49 3.81
CA SER A 955 -1.43 -32.22 4.11
C SER A 955 -0.83 -31.03 3.36
N SER A 956 -1.42 -30.67 2.22
CA SER A 956 -1.04 -29.55 1.34
C SER A 956 -2.08 -29.38 0.23
N HIS A 957 -2.09 -28.24 -0.45
CA HIS A 957 -3.04 -27.91 -1.50
C HIS A 957 -2.82 -28.74 -2.78
N ASP A 958 -1.58 -28.79 -3.28
CA ASP A 958 -1.21 -29.27 -4.62
C ASP A 958 -1.49 -30.76 -4.85
N ARG A 959 -1.46 -31.57 -3.79
CA ARG A 959 -1.75 -33.01 -3.85
C ARG A 959 -3.20 -33.36 -3.54
N ASN A 960 -4.02 -32.38 -3.16
CA ASN A 960 -5.36 -32.60 -2.64
C ASN A 960 -6.39 -31.79 -3.43
N PRO A 961 -6.92 -32.34 -4.55
CA PRO A 961 -7.92 -31.65 -5.36
C PRO A 961 -9.20 -31.38 -4.57
N LEU A 962 -9.92 -30.31 -4.92
CA LEU A 962 -11.13 -29.86 -4.22
C LEU A 962 -12.36 -30.74 -4.54
N THR A 963 -12.34 -32.00 -4.10
CA THR A 963 -13.40 -33.01 -4.33
C THR A 963 -14.56 -32.91 -3.35
N ASP A 964 -14.32 -32.41 -2.15
CA ASP A 964 -15.32 -32.36 -1.07
C ASP A 964 -15.33 -30.96 -0.44
N VAL A 965 -16.46 -30.28 -0.56
CA VAL A 965 -16.62 -28.88 -0.14
C VAL A 965 -17.77 -28.74 0.84
N THR A 966 -17.51 -28.08 1.96
CA THR A 966 -18.54 -27.65 2.91
C THR A 966 -18.89 -26.19 2.67
N LEU A 967 -20.18 -25.90 2.54
CA LEU A 967 -20.73 -24.56 2.43
C LEU A 967 -21.42 -24.23 3.76
N THR A 968 -20.77 -23.41 4.58
CA THR A 968 -21.38 -22.88 5.82
C THR A 968 -22.19 -21.64 5.46
N VAL A 969 -23.50 -21.69 5.68
CA VAL A 969 -24.47 -20.66 5.28
C VAL A 969 -25.10 -20.06 6.53
N ALA A 970 -24.97 -18.74 6.72
CA ALA A 970 -25.61 -18.06 7.83
C ALA A 970 -27.04 -17.64 7.49
N ALA A 971 -28.02 -18.15 8.24
CA ALA A 971 -29.42 -17.80 8.03
C ALA A 971 -29.72 -16.32 8.35
N GLY A 972 -30.90 -15.84 7.96
CA GLY A 972 -31.44 -14.52 8.38
C GLY A 972 -31.67 -13.54 7.23
N LYS A 973 -30.97 -13.73 6.11
CA LYS A 973 -31.15 -12.95 4.88
C LYS A 973 -30.73 -13.81 3.69
N SER A 974 -31.28 -13.52 2.51
CA SER A 974 -30.77 -14.10 1.26
C SER A 974 -29.38 -13.53 0.93
N GLY A 975 -28.54 -14.33 0.28
CA GLY A 975 -27.19 -13.95 -0.13
C GLY A 975 -26.64 -14.86 -1.23
N SER A 976 -25.42 -14.58 -1.67
CA SER A 976 -24.79 -15.33 -2.75
C SER A 976 -23.28 -15.27 -2.68
N TYR A 977 -22.65 -16.31 -3.18
CA TYR A 977 -21.20 -16.43 -3.27
C TYR A 977 -20.78 -17.00 -4.63
N ARG A 978 -19.57 -16.65 -5.08
CA ARG A 978 -18.99 -17.15 -6.33
C ARG A 978 -17.67 -17.86 -6.01
N LEU A 979 -17.69 -19.19 -6.05
CA LEU A 979 -16.47 -19.99 -5.96
C LEU A 979 -15.72 -19.88 -7.30
N TYR A 980 -14.49 -19.43 -7.25
CA TYR A 980 -13.58 -19.36 -8.38
C TYR A 980 -12.51 -20.45 -8.28
N GLU A 981 -12.26 -21.12 -9.41
CA GLU A 981 -11.25 -22.17 -9.54
C GLU A 981 -10.57 -22.02 -10.91
N ASP A 982 -9.28 -22.31 -10.99
CA ASP A 982 -8.52 -22.29 -12.24
C ASP A 982 -7.35 -23.28 -12.22
N ASP A 983 -6.63 -23.36 -13.35
CA ASP A 983 -5.43 -24.19 -13.51
C ASP A 983 -4.12 -23.46 -13.15
N GLY A 984 -4.20 -22.31 -12.47
CA GLY A 984 -3.03 -21.48 -12.16
C GLY A 984 -2.42 -20.76 -13.38
N THR A 985 -3.03 -20.86 -14.57
CA THR A 985 -2.56 -20.20 -15.80
C THR A 985 -3.62 -19.26 -16.35
N GLY A 986 -3.23 -18.10 -16.88
CA GLY A 986 -4.15 -17.17 -17.59
C GLY A 986 -5.51 -16.91 -16.90
N THR A 987 -6.52 -16.44 -17.66
CA THR A 987 -7.88 -16.12 -17.16
C THR A 987 -9.02 -16.49 -18.12
N GLY A 988 -8.74 -17.26 -19.18
CA GLY A 988 -9.74 -17.61 -20.22
C GLY A 988 -10.74 -18.71 -19.82
N ARG A 989 -11.83 -18.89 -20.58
CA ARG A 989 -12.89 -19.92 -20.32
C ARG A 989 -12.42 -21.38 -20.29
N ARG A 990 -11.21 -21.64 -20.78
CA ARG A 990 -10.55 -22.97 -20.75
C ARG A 990 -9.46 -23.07 -19.67
N HIS A 991 -9.32 -22.02 -18.87
CA HIS A 991 -8.34 -21.87 -17.80
C HIS A 991 -8.99 -21.66 -16.44
N SER A 992 -10.26 -21.24 -16.39
CA SER A 992 -11.00 -21.08 -15.13
C SER A 992 -12.45 -21.56 -15.21
N ALA A 993 -13.02 -21.81 -14.03
CA ALA A 993 -14.42 -22.12 -13.83
C ALA A 993 -14.99 -21.37 -12.61
N THR A 994 -16.28 -21.07 -12.68
CA THR A 994 -16.99 -20.38 -11.58
C THR A 994 -18.26 -21.13 -11.20
N THR A 995 -18.47 -21.31 -9.91
CA THR A 995 -19.68 -21.94 -9.36
C THR A 995 -20.43 -20.91 -8.52
N ALA A 996 -21.62 -20.50 -8.98
CA ALA A 996 -22.47 -19.61 -8.21
C ALA A 996 -23.25 -20.40 -7.16
N VAL A 997 -23.20 -19.93 -5.91
CA VAL A 997 -24.01 -20.44 -4.80
C VAL A 997 -24.97 -19.34 -4.37
N ARG A 998 -26.25 -19.66 -4.27
CA ARG A 998 -27.31 -18.71 -3.90
C ARG A 998 -28.08 -19.26 -2.73
N TYR A 999 -28.18 -18.48 -1.67
CA TYR A 999 -29.01 -18.77 -0.52
C TYR A 999 -30.23 -17.84 -0.52
N HIS A 1000 -31.41 -18.42 -0.47
CA HIS A 1000 -32.68 -17.71 -0.39
C HIS A 1000 -33.38 -18.05 0.93
N HIS A 1001 -33.76 -17.01 1.67
CA HIS A 1001 -34.48 -17.14 2.93
C HIS A 1001 -35.87 -16.49 2.81
N SER A 1002 -36.93 -17.25 3.08
CA SER A 1002 -38.31 -16.74 3.12
C SER A 1002 -39.10 -17.39 4.25
N GLY A 1003 -39.28 -16.66 5.35
CA GLY A 1003 -39.97 -17.17 6.55
C GLY A 1003 -39.21 -18.34 7.16
N THR A 1004 -39.84 -19.52 7.23
CA THR A 1004 -39.21 -20.78 7.68
C THR A 1004 -38.54 -21.57 6.56
N HIS A 1005 -38.62 -21.09 5.31
CA HIS A 1005 -38.03 -21.77 4.16
C HIS A 1005 -36.62 -21.26 3.89
N HIS A 1006 -35.67 -22.19 3.84
CA HIS A 1006 -34.28 -21.96 3.50
C HIS A 1006 -33.93 -22.74 2.24
N THR A 1007 -33.42 -22.07 1.21
CA THR A 1007 -33.07 -22.72 -0.06
C THR A 1007 -31.64 -22.38 -0.43
N VAL A 1008 -30.79 -23.40 -0.62
CA VAL A 1008 -29.41 -23.24 -1.10
C VAL A 1008 -29.32 -23.86 -2.49
N THR A 1009 -29.05 -23.04 -3.49
CA THR A 1009 -28.85 -23.46 -4.89
C THR A 1009 -27.39 -23.34 -5.25
N ILE A 1010 -26.78 -24.47 -5.63
CA ILE A 1010 -25.42 -24.58 -6.16
C ILE A 1010 -25.56 -24.81 -7.66
N ASP A 1011 -25.15 -23.83 -8.47
CA ASP A 1011 -25.20 -23.93 -9.92
C ASP A 1011 -24.15 -24.92 -10.45
N GLY A 1012 -24.31 -25.36 -11.70
CA GLY A 1012 -23.22 -26.04 -12.39
C GLY A 1012 -22.08 -25.07 -12.70
N ALA A 1013 -20.84 -25.52 -12.54
CA ALA A 1013 -19.65 -24.75 -12.85
C ALA A 1013 -19.69 -24.23 -14.31
N LYS A 1014 -19.47 -22.93 -14.49
CA LYS A 1014 -19.37 -22.26 -15.79
C LYS A 1014 -17.91 -22.03 -16.14
N GLY A 1015 -17.48 -22.58 -17.27
CA GLY A 1015 -16.07 -22.66 -17.65
C GLY A 1015 -15.47 -24.02 -17.30
N SER A 1016 -14.22 -24.23 -17.67
CA SER A 1016 -13.46 -25.45 -17.40
C SER A 1016 -11.97 -25.16 -17.42
N PHE A 1017 -11.16 -25.98 -16.76
CA PHE A 1017 -9.70 -25.80 -16.74
C PHE A 1017 -8.96 -27.15 -16.68
N ARG A 1018 -7.66 -27.14 -17.00
CA ARG A 1018 -6.84 -28.36 -16.91
C ARG A 1018 -6.70 -28.79 -15.45
N GLY A 1019 -7.01 -30.04 -15.15
CA GLY A 1019 -6.96 -30.54 -13.76
C GLY A 1019 -8.24 -30.34 -12.96
N GLN A 1020 -9.27 -29.71 -13.54
CA GLN A 1020 -10.58 -29.56 -12.89
C GLN A 1020 -11.16 -30.91 -12.47
N VAL A 1021 -11.64 -31.00 -11.23
CA VAL A 1021 -12.31 -32.20 -10.73
C VAL A 1021 -13.59 -32.46 -11.52
N LYS A 1022 -13.82 -33.71 -11.91
CA LYS A 1022 -15.00 -34.10 -12.71
C LYS A 1022 -16.26 -34.20 -11.85
N LYS A 1023 -16.11 -34.59 -10.59
CA LYS A 1023 -17.18 -34.77 -9.63
C LYS A 1023 -16.80 -34.14 -8.28
N ARG A 1024 -17.80 -33.64 -7.58
CA ARG A 1024 -17.67 -33.00 -6.27
C ARG A 1024 -18.78 -33.46 -5.33
N GLN A 1025 -18.43 -33.67 -4.07
CA GLN A 1025 -19.37 -33.80 -2.98
C GLN A 1025 -19.59 -32.42 -2.34
N TRP A 1026 -20.85 -32.11 -2.07
CA TRP A 1026 -21.24 -30.87 -1.40
C TRP A 1026 -21.84 -31.21 -0.05
N THR A 1027 -21.30 -30.62 1.00
CA THR A 1027 -21.92 -30.54 2.32
C THR A 1027 -22.45 -29.12 2.51
N VAL A 1028 -23.69 -28.97 2.96
CA VAL A 1028 -24.25 -27.67 3.34
C VAL A 1028 -24.51 -27.68 4.83
N SER A 1029 -23.91 -26.72 5.55
CA SER A 1029 -24.13 -26.47 6.98
C SER A 1029 -24.88 -25.15 7.15
N LEU A 1030 -26.14 -25.19 7.57
CA LEU A 1030 -26.95 -24.00 7.83
C LEU A 1030 -26.86 -23.62 9.31
N VAL A 1031 -26.31 -22.44 9.61
CA VAL A 1031 -26.12 -21.94 10.99
C VAL A 1031 -27.03 -20.74 11.28
N GLY A 1032 -27.35 -20.52 12.55
CA GLY A 1032 -28.21 -19.40 12.99
C GLY A 1032 -29.69 -19.51 12.57
N ALA A 1033 -30.14 -20.71 12.20
CA ALA A 1033 -31.56 -21.00 11.90
C ALA A 1033 -32.39 -21.37 13.15
N GLY A 1034 -31.74 -21.51 14.32
CA GLY A 1034 -32.35 -21.93 15.58
C GLY A 1034 -32.05 -23.40 15.91
N ASP A 1035 -32.55 -23.87 17.05
CA ASP A 1035 -32.33 -25.22 17.60
C ASP A 1035 -33.42 -26.23 17.21
N ARG A 1036 -34.38 -25.80 16.39
CA ARG A 1036 -35.51 -26.63 15.96
C ARG A 1036 -35.13 -27.47 14.76
N ALA A 1037 -35.39 -28.77 14.85
CA ALA A 1037 -35.21 -29.69 13.73
C ALA A 1037 -36.12 -29.30 12.55
N PRO A 1038 -35.63 -29.41 11.30
CA PRO A 1038 -36.45 -29.15 10.13
C PRO A 1038 -37.59 -30.16 10.03
N THR A 1039 -38.77 -29.69 9.65
CA THR A 1039 -39.93 -30.52 9.32
C THR A 1039 -39.67 -31.37 8.07
N SER A 1040 -38.88 -30.83 7.13
CA SER A 1040 -38.42 -31.56 5.96
C SER A 1040 -37.15 -30.96 5.38
N VAL A 1041 -36.29 -31.84 4.87
CA VAL A 1041 -35.16 -31.47 4.02
C VAL A 1041 -35.37 -32.13 2.66
N SER A 1042 -35.12 -31.43 1.57
CA SER A 1042 -35.21 -31.97 0.21
C SER A 1042 -34.04 -31.54 -0.66
N ALA A 1043 -33.61 -32.42 -1.57
CA ALA A 1043 -32.62 -32.14 -2.59
C ALA A 1043 -33.26 -32.30 -3.97
N ASN A 1044 -33.19 -31.26 -4.82
CA ASN A 1044 -33.84 -31.20 -6.13
C ASN A 1044 -35.34 -31.56 -6.05
N GLY A 1045 -36.03 -31.07 -5.01
CA GLY A 1045 -37.45 -31.35 -4.76
C GLY A 1045 -37.77 -32.72 -4.18
N LYS A 1046 -36.80 -33.64 -4.08
CA LYS A 1046 -36.98 -34.97 -3.48
C LYS A 1046 -36.67 -34.91 -1.98
N ARG A 1047 -37.64 -35.29 -1.14
CA ARG A 1047 -37.46 -35.35 0.33
C ARG A 1047 -36.34 -36.33 0.70
N LEU A 1048 -35.44 -35.90 1.57
CA LEU A 1048 -34.36 -36.72 2.12
C LEU A 1048 -34.85 -37.47 3.37
N SER A 1049 -34.18 -38.59 3.67
CA SER A 1049 -34.40 -39.33 4.91
C SER A 1049 -33.90 -38.50 6.10
N PRO A 1050 -34.53 -38.58 7.29
CA PRO A 1050 -34.00 -37.97 8.51
C PRO A 1050 -32.57 -38.41 8.88
N LYS A 1051 -32.10 -39.56 8.37
CA LYS A 1051 -30.71 -40.04 8.55
C LYS A 1051 -29.70 -39.34 7.63
N SER A 1052 -30.16 -38.56 6.65
CA SER A 1052 -29.32 -37.89 5.66
C SER A 1052 -28.94 -36.46 6.05
N TYR A 1053 -29.37 -36.02 7.23
CA TYR A 1053 -29.04 -34.71 7.77
C TYR A 1053 -28.89 -34.77 9.29
N HIS A 1054 -28.07 -33.89 9.84
CA HIS A 1054 -27.76 -33.83 11.26
C HIS A 1054 -27.98 -32.41 11.77
N LEU A 1055 -28.69 -32.26 12.88
CA LEU A 1055 -28.77 -31.02 13.62
C LEU A 1055 -27.90 -31.17 14.87
N ASP A 1056 -26.82 -30.41 14.91
CA ASP A 1056 -26.07 -30.20 16.15
C ASP A 1056 -26.86 -29.20 17.01
N ARG A 1057 -27.20 -29.61 18.24
CA ARG A 1057 -28.01 -28.79 19.16
C ARG A 1057 -27.19 -27.78 19.94
N ASP A 1058 -25.88 -27.98 20.05
CA ASP A 1058 -25.01 -27.08 20.78
C ASP A 1058 -24.69 -25.86 19.92
N THR A 1059 -24.46 -26.07 18.63
CA THR A 1059 -24.20 -24.99 17.65
C THR A 1059 -25.43 -24.55 16.86
N GLY A 1060 -26.51 -25.36 16.87
CA GLY A 1060 -27.68 -25.12 16.00
C GLY A 1060 -27.39 -25.32 14.51
N ALA A 1061 -26.27 -25.98 14.16
CA ALA A 1061 -25.87 -26.22 12.78
C ALA A 1061 -26.64 -27.40 12.18
N LEU A 1062 -27.33 -27.15 11.05
CA LEU A 1062 -28.03 -28.17 10.29
C LEU A 1062 -27.23 -28.57 9.05
N THR A 1063 -26.67 -29.78 9.07
CA THR A 1063 -25.72 -30.27 8.07
C THR A 1063 -26.35 -31.34 7.16
N VAL A 1064 -26.13 -31.21 5.86
CA VAL A 1064 -26.57 -32.16 4.83
C VAL A 1064 -25.41 -32.44 3.87
N THR A 1065 -24.99 -33.70 3.79
CA THR A 1065 -23.99 -34.14 2.79
C THR A 1065 -24.71 -34.80 1.62
N LEU A 1066 -24.49 -34.25 0.43
CA LEU A 1066 -25.06 -34.75 -0.82
C LEU A 1066 -24.18 -35.85 -1.42
N PRO A 1067 -24.74 -36.75 -2.26
CA PRO A 1067 -23.91 -37.66 -3.05
C PRO A 1067 -23.02 -36.91 -4.05
N SER A 1068 -21.80 -37.42 -4.27
CA SER A 1068 -20.87 -36.89 -5.28
C SER A 1068 -21.52 -36.85 -6.67
N ARG A 1069 -21.38 -35.71 -7.35
CA ARG A 1069 -22.01 -35.44 -8.66
C ARG A 1069 -21.10 -34.63 -9.57
N SER A 1070 -21.42 -34.56 -10.85
CA SER A 1070 -20.66 -33.72 -11.79
C SER A 1070 -20.60 -32.27 -11.32
N VAL A 1071 -19.44 -31.62 -11.45
CA VAL A 1071 -19.28 -30.19 -11.14
C VAL A 1071 -20.17 -29.28 -12.00
N HIS A 1072 -20.65 -29.76 -13.16
CA HIS A 1072 -21.58 -29.03 -14.02
C HIS A 1072 -23.06 -29.32 -13.72
N ALA A 1073 -23.35 -30.23 -12.79
CA ALA A 1073 -24.73 -30.58 -12.43
C ALA A 1073 -25.21 -29.73 -11.25
N PRO A 1074 -26.22 -28.86 -11.44
CA PRO A 1074 -26.72 -28.04 -10.35
C PRO A 1074 -27.42 -28.88 -9.28
N VAL A 1075 -27.48 -28.35 -8.07
CA VAL A 1075 -28.26 -28.92 -6.96
C VAL A 1075 -28.93 -27.83 -6.14
N THR A 1076 -30.16 -28.10 -5.71
CA THR A 1076 -30.90 -27.21 -4.81
C THR A 1076 -31.30 -27.99 -3.57
N LEU A 1077 -30.86 -27.53 -2.41
CA LEU A 1077 -31.29 -27.99 -1.09
C LEU A 1077 -32.36 -27.06 -0.55
N THR A 1078 -33.39 -27.61 0.08
CA THR A 1078 -34.43 -26.84 0.78
C THR A 1078 -34.69 -27.43 2.14
N PHE A 1079 -34.67 -26.56 3.16
CA PHE A 1079 -34.98 -26.85 4.56
C PHE A 1079 -36.27 -26.11 4.94
N ARG A 1080 -37.16 -26.77 5.69
CA ARG A 1080 -38.47 -26.23 6.11
C ARG A 1080 -38.75 -26.43 7.57
#